data_AF-A0A4Q4M4K6-F1
#
_entry.id   AF-A0A4Q4M4K6-F1
#
_cell.length_a   1.000
_cell.length_b   1.000
_cell.length_c   1.000
_cell.angle_alpha   90.00
_cell.angle_beta   90.00
_cell.angle_gamma   90.00
#
_symmetry.space_group_name_H-M   'P 1'
#
loop_
_entity.id
_entity.type
_entity.pdbx_description
1 polymer ?
#
loop_
_entity_poly.entity_id
_entity_poly.type
_entity_poly.pdbx_seq_one_letter_code
_entity_poly.pdbx_strand_id
1 'polypeptide(L)'
;MEIYMLLFLTCFAIRCSNASFNLLDGFDTTIQDAFGVSSKCLSAVNATIACDEATAKMASQGMDENYWYEENITTLCSSECRSSMTSWLSLVESDCKTDTITQAGSVVKAITVPLQYTYALDLACLQNDAKDWCFIESQTWVGSDYVRYDPEICFVENPPEICEDTSFDPDIIDSTLQSVVGLYEPDLYCDECFLKIWRQRLLSPFLTTGDWTQFRIDAFEELQSNCSIHMPYVTSDYSLFVGTPTATPTATSAIHIPPACTFDLASGQYICPTASTSCTGQIVEANPELRGCSAIADEFHVSTGDLRVATGNDFCAFQEQICLPLPCTTIEITKYDETCSDMVKQISNSTHRVTQEQFMGWNPHLMGPCDSMALGQRICVSPPGDYWVSNTTIVSPPSGVPVYYTTATPVWPTQSGSIENCGRYHEVVDGDTCNLVCLIYGVTFAVLQKFNTYLNTDCTNLWLKSSVCVGEVVYSQPVSTDVALWFHTPTIINPLLSMNVDRCIALHNEILRHGWVSSGRRLESLDSTCKTWFDTFGDAAEAIRPQLSPDLVRFLEHARVIQDPETGADLCFFYWFKNLAGPKSMFKQAEGWLDYGRYGQLLVLYSMNNFTGHWCGLVYDQEAHLCIVCPSIHDADEIFEQKIWYPLETALEFWLGQVRKGRIATPHEGENEDLVNERYDPWQFIPYNDTMLEENVDAFNRLVEAIEARMPSAYRPAEAEGIVHGLVDESALQSIDLPPRFAYKFLCRARRPRFQMIAPGLEILTSSTFSDQPFRSYFSSSEPEFPPILLFRSGSNYKDDTTPHFVTGEPMPSLFTGFSRITCFPAGLYLLPTGEVRAEDECMLILPFGIGSNGYARKSDGSRFGRSRTGGNSHVDLYRPGYQPFEEQHEQSLVDVLKNWKGMVERGDWQIDENGVAGGMDVWREADSEEKWEAYVIPRAVEGVER
;
A
#
# COMPACT_ATOMS: atom_id res chain seq x y z
N MET A 1 -35.52 63.85 7.14
CA MET A 1 -35.23 62.61 7.90
C MET A 1 -34.24 61.80 7.06
N GLU A 2 -33.05 62.37 6.88
CA GLU A 2 -32.00 61.96 5.93
C GLU A 2 -30.63 61.92 6.65
N ILE A 3 -30.62 61.66 7.96
CA ILE A 3 -29.40 61.77 8.80
C ILE A 3 -29.10 60.45 9.57
N TYR A 4 -29.80 59.36 9.28
CA TYR A 4 -29.54 58.07 9.96
C TYR A 4 -29.05 56.95 9.04
N MET A 5 -28.74 57.25 7.76
CA MET A 5 -28.20 56.29 6.80
C MET A 5 -26.76 56.66 6.37
N LEU A 6 -25.90 57.09 7.31
CA LEU A 6 -24.50 57.45 6.97
C LEU A 6 -23.45 57.37 8.10
N LEU A 7 -23.74 56.73 9.23
CA LEU A 7 -22.76 56.56 10.33
C LEU A 7 -22.66 55.11 10.85
N PHE A 8 -22.89 54.13 9.96
CA PHE A 8 -22.55 52.71 10.19
C PHE A 8 -21.41 52.23 9.26
N LEU A 9 -20.58 53.16 8.74
CA LEU A 9 -19.60 52.88 7.68
C LEU A 9 -18.13 53.10 8.06
N THR A 10 -17.79 53.12 9.35
CA THR A 10 -16.38 53.21 9.78
C THR A 10 -16.09 52.39 11.02
N CYS A 11 -16.02 51.06 10.90
CA CYS A 11 -15.23 50.16 11.78
C CYS A 11 -15.22 48.70 11.26
N PHE A 12 -14.93 48.50 9.98
CA PHE A 12 -14.42 47.24 9.44
C PHE A 12 -13.40 47.57 8.35
N ALA A 13 -12.31 48.22 8.76
CA ALA A 13 -11.03 48.07 8.08
C ALA A 13 -10.26 46.99 8.87
N ILE A 14 -10.70 45.74 8.73
CA ILE A 14 -9.82 44.62 9.07
C ILE A 14 -8.72 44.66 8.01
N ARG A 15 -7.48 44.76 8.48
CA ARG A 15 -6.28 44.70 7.66
C ARG A 15 -6.35 43.44 6.80
N CYS A 16 -6.41 43.58 5.48
CA CYS A 16 -5.78 42.57 4.62
C CYS A 16 -4.29 42.64 4.97
N SER A 17 -3.79 41.69 5.75
CA SER A 17 -2.36 41.43 5.78
C SER A 17 -1.99 40.92 4.39
N ASN A 18 -1.18 41.67 3.65
CA ASN A 18 -0.56 41.16 2.43
C ASN A 18 0.21 39.89 2.82
N ALA A 19 -0.20 38.75 2.27
CA ALA A 19 0.55 37.52 2.44
C ALA A 19 1.84 37.65 1.62
N SER A 20 2.98 37.49 2.28
CA SER A 20 4.29 37.51 1.65
C SER A 20 5.16 36.46 2.29
N PHE A 21 5.94 35.74 1.49
CA PHE A 21 6.82 34.69 1.97
C PHE A 21 8.20 34.76 1.31
N ASN A 22 9.18 34.13 1.94
CA ASN A 22 10.50 33.89 1.38
C ASN A 22 10.64 32.37 1.19
N LEU A 23 11.14 31.92 0.04
CA LEU A 23 11.22 30.49 -0.26
C LEU A 23 12.14 29.75 0.71
N LEU A 24 13.21 30.40 1.15
CA LEU A 24 14.19 29.89 2.10
C LEU A 24 14.07 30.64 3.44
N ASP A 25 12.86 30.98 3.87
CA ASP A 25 12.68 31.53 5.22
C ASP A 25 13.09 30.48 6.28
N GLY A 26 13.81 30.90 7.31
CA GLY A 26 14.32 29.99 8.37
C GLY A 26 15.65 29.28 8.07
N PHE A 27 16.28 29.58 6.93
CA PHE A 27 17.54 29.00 6.47
C PHE A 27 18.68 30.04 6.57
N ASP A 28 19.85 29.68 7.10
CA ASP A 28 20.97 30.63 7.33
C ASP A 28 21.92 30.78 6.11
N THR A 29 22.90 31.68 6.19
CA THR A 29 23.83 31.94 5.08
C THR A 29 24.76 30.77 4.75
N THR A 30 24.78 29.68 5.52
CA THR A 30 25.67 28.53 5.31
C THR A 30 25.22 27.58 4.20
N ILE A 31 24.02 27.80 3.64
CA ILE A 31 23.42 26.91 2.63
C ILE A 31 23.86 27.32 1.20
N GLN A 32 24.64 28.40 1.08
CA GLN A 32 25.28 28.78 -0.17
C GLN A 32 26.12 27.62 -0.76
N ASP A 33 26.87 26.91 0.09
CA ASP A 33 27.69 25.76 -0.32
C ASP A 33 26.85 24.50 -0.57
N ALA A 34 25.70 24.36 0.10
CA ALA A 34 24.78 23.23 -0.08
C ALA A 34 23.94 23.33 -1.37
N PHE A 35 23.57 24.54 -1.80
CA PHE A 35 22.90 24.76 -3.08
C PHE A 35 23.88 24.91 -4.25
N GLY A 36 25.16 25.19 -4.00
CA GLY A 36 26.18 25.36 -5.04
C GLY A 36 25.99 26.64 -5.87
N VAL A 37 25.39 27.69 -5.29
CA VAL A 37 25.05 28.95 -5.99
C VAL A 37 25.80 30.15 -5.42
N SER A 38 25.98 31.19 -6.22
CA SER A 38 26.56 32.45 -5.76
C SER A 38 25.71 33.13 -4.67
N SER A 39 26.34 33.92 -3.80
CA SER A 39 25.66 34.68 -2.75
C SER A 39 24.64 35.69 -3.32
N LYS A 40 24.96 36.23 -4.49
CA LYS A 40 24.06 37.12 -5.25
C LYS A 40 22.82 36.35 -5.72
N CYS A 41 23.01 35.15 -6.25
CA CYS A 41 21.92 34.29 -6.67
C CYS A 41 21.06 33.80 -5.50
N LEU A 42 21.68 33.39 -4.39
CA LEU A 42 20.95 32.97 -3.19
C LEU A 42 20.05 34.09 -2.66
N SER A 43 20.55 35.34 -2.69
CA SER A 43 19.76 36.52 -2.31
C SER A 43 18.60 36.77 -3.27
N ALA A 44 18.78 36.50 -4.56
CA ALA A 44 17.73 36.63 -5.56
C ALA A 44 16.65 35.55 -5.45
N VAL A 45 17.06 34.28 -5.28
CA VAL A 45 16.13 33.13 -5.09
C VAL A 45 15.35 33.28 -3.80
N ASN A 46 15.97 33.81 -2.74
CA ASN A 46 15.31 34.06 -1.46
C ASN A 46 14.67 35.46 -1.34
N ALA A 47 14.37 36.13 -2.44
CA ALA A 47 13.66 37.40 -2.38
C ALA A 47 12.23 37.21 -1.83
N THR A 48 11.69 38.22 -1.17
CA THR A 48 10.32 38.16 -0.63
C THR A 48 9.31 38.24 -1.77
N ILE A 49 8.41 37.28 -1.80
CA ILE A 49 7.34 37.15 -2.78
C ILE A 49 6.04 37.57 -2.10
N ALA A 50 5.41 38.63 -2.59
CA ALA A 50 4.11 39.12 -2.11
C ALA A 50 2.95 38.32 -2.73
N CYS A 51 2.86 37.05 -2.37
CA CYS A 51 1.79 36.13 -2.74
C CYS A 51 1.33 35.35 -1.50
N ASP A 52 0.12 34.82 -1.54
CA ASP A 52 -0.32 33.82 -0.57
C ASP A 52 0.53 32.55 -0.71
N GLU A 53 1.20 32.17 0.39
CA GLU A 53 2.19 31.09 0.39
C GLU A 53 1.56 29.74 0.08
N ALA A 54 0.35 29.48 0.59
CA ALA A 54 -0.33 28.21 0.40
C ALA A 54 -0.72 27.99 -1.07
N THR A 55 -1.38 28.97 -1.68
CA THR A 55 -1.76 28.91 -3.10
C THR A 55 -0.56 28.97 -4.04
N ALA A 56 0.49 29.73 -3.73
CA ALA A 56 1.72 29.75 -4.52
C ALA A 56 2.48 28.41 -4.47
N LYS A 57 2.57 27.77 -3.29
CA LYS A 57 3.17 26.44 -3.14
C LYS A 57 2.34 25.36 -3.84
N MET A 58 1.03 25.39 -3.69
CA MET A 58 0.10 24.49 -4.38
C MET A 58 0.25 24.61 -5.91
N ALA A 59 0.32 25.84 -6.45
CA ALA A 59 0.55 26.08 -7.87
C ALA A 59 1.91 25.52 -8.33
N SER A 60 2.98 25.73 -7.55
CA SER A 60 4.32 25.27 -7.91
C SER A 60 4.44 23.74 -7.98
N GLN A 61 3.62 22.99 -7.25
CA GLN A 61 3.61 21.52 -7.30
C GLN A 61 3.07 20.98 -8.62
N GLY A 62 2.33 21.80 -9.37
CA GLY A 62 1.65 21.44 -10.61
C GLY A 62 0.18 21.85 -10.52
N MET A 63 -0.29 22.60 -11.51
CA MET A 63 -1.67 23.09 -11.53
C MET A 63 -2.69 21.95 -11.64
N ASP A 64 -2.34 20.86 -12.32
CA ASP A 64 -3.21 19.69 -12.55
C ASP A 64 -3.22 18.70 -11.37
N GLU A 65 -2.32 18.83 -10.38
CA GLU A 65 -2.19 17.92 -9.23
C GLU A 65 -3.22 18.18 -8.12
N ASN A 66 -3.94 19.30 -8.20
CA ASN A 66 -4.89 19.74 -7.19
C ASN A 66 -6.17 20.24 -7.86
N TYR A 67 -7.32 20.05 -7.20
CA TYR A 67 -8.57 20.65 -7.63
C TYR A 67 -8.64 22.12 -7.18
N TRP A 68 -8.89 23.04 -8.11
CA TRP A 68 -8.89 24.48 -7.85
C TRP A 68 -10.30 25.06 -7.76
N TYR A 69 -10.50 25.92 -6.76
CA TYR A 69 -11.69 26.74 -6.61
C TYR A 69 -11.41 28.19 -7.02
N GLU A 70 -12.46 28.91 -7.39
CA GLU A 70 -12.39 30.32 -7.80
C GLU A 70 -11.73 31.21 -6.72
N GLU A 71 -11.97 30.92 -5.43
CA GLU A 71 -11.37 31.65 -4.31
C GLU A 71 -9.83 31.49 -4.28
N ASN A 72 -9.32 30.28 -4.51
CA ASN A 72 -7.89 30.01 -4.51
C ASN A 72 -7.20 30.63 -5.73
N ILE A 73 -7.79 30.49 -6.92
CA ILE A 73 -7.24 31.11 -8.14
C ILE A 73 -7.29 32.63 -8.06
N THR A 74 -8.37 33.22 -7.54
CA THR A 74 -8.46 34.68 -7.38
C THR A 74 -7.41 35.20 -6.40
N THR A 75 -7.12 34.43 -5.35
CA THR A 75 -6.07 34.75 -4.36
C THR A 75 -4.68 34.70 -5.00
N LEU A 76 -4.38 33.62 -5.73
CA LEU A 76 -3.11 33.44 -6.46
C LEU A 76 -2.92 34.50 -7.55
N CYS A 77 -3.97 34.82 -8.30
CA CYS A 77 -3.93 35.69 -9.48
C CYS A 77 -4.08 37.18 -9.18
N SER A 78 -3.95 37.58 -7.90
CA SER A 78 -3.95 38.98 -7.49
C SER A 78 -2.86 39.79 -8.21
N SER A 79 -3.14 41.07 -8.46
CA SER A 79 -2.20 41.96 -9.17
C SER A 79 -0.88 42.14 -8.42
N GLU A 80 -0.92 42.13 -7.09
CA GLU A 80 0.26 42.16 -6.22
C GLU A 80 1.13 40.90 -6.43
N CYS A 81 0.52 39.71 -6.35
CA CYS A 81 1.23 38.45 -6.56
C CYS A 81 1.85 38.35 -7.96
N ARG A 82 1.10 38.69 -9.01
CA ARG A 82 1.63 38.71 -10.39
C ARG A 82 2.83 39.64 -10.55
N SER A 83 2.74 40.85 -10.00
CA SER A 83 3.84 41.81 -10.07
C SER A 83 5.08 41.33 -9.30
N SER A 84 4.88 40.69 -8.14
CA SER A 84 5.95 40.20 -7.30
C SER A 84 6.65 38.99 -7.93
N MET A 85 5.90 38.04 -8.49
CA MET A 85 6.43 36.87 -9.18
C MET A 85 7.21 37.24 -10.43
N THR A 86 6.72 38.22 -11.22
CA THR A 86 7.44 38.75 -12.40
C THR A 86 8.76 39.42 -11.99
N SER A 87 8.74 40.19 -10.91
CA SER A 87 9.92 40.87 -10.37
C SER A 87 10.94 39.86 -9.83
N TRP A 88 10.47 38.81 -9.17
CA TRP A 88 11.31 37.72 -8.65
C TRP A 88 11.99 36.94 -9.77
N LEU A 89 11.25 36.54 -10.80
CA LEU A 89 11.83 35.88 -11.98
C LEU A 89 12.92 36.75 -12.64
N SER A 90 12.64 38.04 -12.84
CA SER A 90 13.61 38.97 -13.45
C SER A 90 14.88 39.13 -12.59
N LEU A 91 14.72 39.15 -11.26
CA LEU A 91 15.81 39.25 -10.31
C LEU A 91 16.69 37.98 -10.33
N VAL A 92 16.09 36.80 -10.32
CA VAL A 92 16.81 35.52 -10.40
C VAL A 92 17.49 35.39 -11.77
N GLU A 93 16.83 35.76 -12.87
CA GLU A 93 17.44 35.73 -14.20
C GLU A 93 18.69 36.62 -14.29
N SER A 94 18.66 37.82 -13.67
CA SER A 94 19.81 38.73 -13.68
C SER A 94 20.95 38.27 -12.77
N ASP A 95 20.61 37.72 -11.59
CA ASP A 95 21.57 37.50 -10.52
C ASP A 95 22.05 36.06 -10.39
N CYS A 96 21.36 35.10 -11.02
CA CYS A 96 21.68 33.68 -11.05
C CYS A 96 22.08 33.15 -12.44
N LYS A 97 22.43 34.02 -13.38
CA LYS A 97 22.57 33.69 -14.83
C LYS A 97 23.42 32.45 -15.13
N THR A 98 24.44 32.15 -14.33
CA THR A 98 25.34 30.99 -14.50
C THR A 98 25.23 29.97 -13.37
N ASP A 99 24.40 30.24 -12.36
CA ASP A 99 24.31 29.43 -11.16
C ASP A 99 23.40 28.21 -11.40
N THR A 100 23.79 27.09 -10.80
CA THR A 100 23.05 25.83 -10.86
C THR A 100 22.70 25.36 -9.46
N ILE A 101 21.54 24.73 -9.31
CA ILE A 101 21.08 24.13 -8.06
C ILE A 101 20.90 22.63 -8.25
N THR A 102 21.04 21.87 -7.16
CA THR A 102 20.71 20.45 -7.15
C THR A 102 19.28 20.25 -6.66
N GLN A 103 18.42 19.67 -7.50
CA GLN A 103 17.03 19.35 -7.18
C GLN A 103 16.78 17.88 -7.50
N ALA A 104 16.32 17.10 -6.51
CA ALA A 104 16.01 15.67 -6.66
C ALA A 104 17.13 14.83 -7.34
N GLY A 105 18.40 15.11 -7.03
CA GLY A 105 19.55 14.38 -7.59
C GLY A 105 19.99 14.82 -8.99
N SER A 106 19.38 15.87 -9.55
CA SER A 106 19.76 16.48 -10.83
C SER A 106 20.30 17.90 -10.63
N VAL A 107 21.32 18.26 -11.40
CA VAL A 107 21.84 19.64 -11.45
C VAL A 107 21.05 20.39 -12.52
N VAL A 108 20.36 21.46 -12.12
CA VAL A 108 19.53 22.31 -12.98
C VAL A 108 19.95 23.78 -12.83
N LYS A 109 19.57 24.64 -13.78
CA LYS A 109 19.82 26.09 -13.66
C LYS A 109 19.01 26.67 -12.49
N ALA A 110 19.56 27.63 -11.75
CA ALA A 110 18.85 28.24 -10.61
C ALA A 110 17.55 28.97 -11.00
N ILE A 111 17.46 29.45 -12.25
CA ILE A 111 16.24 30.05 -12.83
C ILE A 111 15.04 29.07 -12.90
N THR A 112 15.28 27.76 -12.81
CA THR A 112 14.24 26.74 -12.78
C THR A 112 13.24 26.96 -11.64
N VAL A 113 13.71 27.46 -10.49
CA VAL A 113 12.88 27.68 -9.29
C VAL A 113 11.77 28.71 -9.54
N PRO A 114 12.07 29.97 -9.90
CA PRO A 114 11.01 30.92 -10.20
C PRO A 114 10.19 30.52 -11.43
N LEU A 115 10.79 29.88 -12.43
CA LEU A 115 10.06 29.41 -13.62
C LEU A 115 8.93 28.42 -13.27
N GLN A 116 9.10 27.59 -12.26
CA GLN A 116 8.07 26.67 -11.77
C GLN A 116 6.84 27.41 -11.23
N TYR A 117 7.07 28.45 -10.43
CA TYR A 117 6.00 29.28 -9.85
C TYR A 117 5.38 30.21 -10.89
N THR A 118 6.18 30.87 -11.73
CA THR A 118 5.66 31.81 -12.72
C THR A 118 4.91 31.12 -13.83
N TYR A 119 5.34 29.94 -14.27
CA TYR A 119 4.60 29.16 -15.27
C TYR A 119 3.24 28.70 -14.73
N ALA A 120 3.21 28.18 -13.50
CA ALA A 120 1.97 27.77 -12.84
C ALA A 120 1.02 28.96 -12.65
N LEU A 121 1.56 30.11 -12.24
CA LEU A 121 0.82 31.37 -12.17
C LEU A 121 0.26 31.75 -13.54
N ASP A 122 1.08 31.80 -14.59
CA ASP A 122 0.65 32.18 -15.93
C ASP A 122 -0.47 31.26 -16.45
N LEU A 123 -0.43 29.96 -16.13
CA LEU A 123 -1.46 28.98 -16.48
C LEU A 123 -2.75 29.17 -15.66
N ALA A 124 -2.65 29.25 -14.33
CA ALA A 124 -3.79 29.46 -13.43
C ALA A 124 -4.58 30.73 -13.78
N CYS A 125 -3.84 31.74 -14.21
CA CYS A 125 -4.29 33.11 -14.29
C CYS A 125 -4.71 33.55 -15.68
N LEU A 126 -4.84 32.61 -16.61
CA LEU A 126 -5.49 32.82 -17.90
C LEU A 126 -6.97 33.13 -17.69
N GLN A 127 -7.43 34.17 -18.38
CA GLN A 127 -8.84 34.53 -18.43
C GLN A 127 -9.27 34.75 -19.87
N ASN A 128 -10.53 34.43 -20.18
CA ASN A 128 -11.17 34.84 -21.43
C ASN A 128 -11.47 36.36 -21.42
N ASP A 129 -12.05 36.86 -22.51
CA ASP A 129 -12.48 38.25 -22.63
C ASP A 129 -13.57 38.63 -21.60
N ALA A 130 -14.38 37.66 -21.16
CA ALA A 130 -15.40 37.81 -20.13
C ALA A 130 -14.86 37.83 -18.68
N LYS A 131 -13.56 37.57 -18.49
CA LYS A 131 -12.86 37.46 -17.20
C LYS A 131 -13.13 36.18 -16.41
N ASP A 132 -13.66 35.15 -17.06
CA ASP A 132 -13.74 33.80 -16.48
C ASP A 132 -12.36 33.14 -16.47
N TRP A 133 -12.09 32.32 -15.46
CA TRP A 133 -10.81 31.65 -15.28
C TRP A 133 -10.71 30.41 -16.17
N CYS A 134 -9.84 30.46 -17.18
CA CYS A 134 -9.69 29.39 -18.15
C CYS A 134 -9.25 28.07 -17.53
N PHE A 135 -8.44 28.12 -16.47
CA PHE A 135 -8.03 26.91 -15.77
C PHE A 135 -9.19 26.27 -15.00
N ILE A 136 -10.08 27.07 -14.36
CA ILE A 136 -11.28 26.52 -13.71
C ILE A 136 -12.18 25.84 -14.72
N GLU A 137 -12.38 26.47 -15.87
CA GLU A 137 -13.18 25.92 -16.96
C GLU A 137 -12.57 24.62 -17.48
N SER A 138 -11.25 24.55 -17.60
CA SER A 138 -10.54 23.36 -18.07
C SER A 138 -10.76 22.11 -17.22
N GLN A 139 -11.07 22.28 -15.92
CA GLN A 139 -11.39 21.16 -15.02
C GLN A 139 -12.72 20.48 -15.37
N THR A 140 -13.52 21.06 -16.27
CA THR A 140 -14.81 20.53 -16.72
C THR A 140 -14.80 19.98 -18.14
N TRP A 141 -13.67 20.12 -18.86
CA TRP A 141 -13.56 19.60 -20.22
C TRP A 141 -13.51 18.07 -20.20
N VAL A 142 -14.54 17.45 -20.74
CA VAL A 142 -14.63 16.00 -20.89
C VAL A 142 -14.23 15.65 -22.33
N GLY A 143 -13.15 14.91 -22.49
CA GLY A 143 -12.68 14.37 -23.77
C GLY A 143 -12.34 12.89 -23.65
N SER A 144 -12.26 12.20 -24.78
CA SER A 144 -11.76 10.83 -24.90
C SER A 144 -10.31 10.86 -25.40
N ASP A 145 -9.55 9.77 -25.28
CA ASP A 145 -8.20 9.68 -25.87
C ASP A 145 -8.24 9.54 -27.41
N TYR A 146 -9.38 9.10 -27.95
CA TYR A 146 -9.72 9.05 -29.37
C TYR A 146 -11.24 9.07 -29.55
N VAL A 147 -11.71 9.55 -30.71
CA VAL A 147 -13.09 9.36 -31.14
C VAL A 147 -13.19 7.99 -31.78
N ARG A 148 -14.27 7.25 -31.49
CA ARG A 148 -14.60 6.00 -32.19
C ARG A 148 -15.99 6.09 -32.75
N TYR A 149 -16.19 5.48 -33.92
CA TYR A 149 -17.52 5.26 -34.42
C TYR A 149 -18.25 4.26 -33.53
N ASP A 150 -19.57 4.37 -33.43
CA ASP A 150 -20.37 3.31 -32.83
C ASP A 150 -20.06 2.01 -33.60
N PRO A 151 -19.66 0.91 -32.92
CA PRO A 151 -19.35 -0.36 -33.59
C PRO A 151 -20.51 -0.89 -34.45
N GLU A 152 -21.73 -0.42 -34.21
CA GLU A 152 -22.93 -0.81 -34.95
C GLU A 152 -23.30 0.16 -36.10
N ILE A 153 -22.53 1.21 -36.36
CA ILE A 153 -22.89 2.31 -37.30
C ILE A 153 -23.18 1.85 -38.73
N CYS A 154 -22.57 0.76 -39.19
CA CYS A 154 -22.77 0.20 -40.53
C CYS A 154 -23.80 -0.94 -40.58
N PHE A 155 -24.40 -1.30 -39.44
CA PHE A 155 -25.34 -2.42 -39.32
C PHE A 155 -26.80 -1.96 -39.10
N VAL A 156 -27.06 -0.67 -39.26
CA VAL A 156 -28.40 -0.06 -39.16
C VAL A 156 -29.15 -0.07 -40.51
N GLU A 157 -30.49 0.03 -40.50
CA GLU A 157 -31.31 -0.08 -41.73
C GLU A 157 -30.99 0.95 -42.82
N ASN A 158 -30.43 2.10 -42.47
CA ASN A 158 -29.93 3.11 -43.41
C ASN A 158 -28.53 3.54 -42.96
N PRO A 159 -27.49 2.76 -43.28
CA PRO A 159 -26.14 3.08 -42.84
C PRO A 159 -25.64 4.34 -43.54
N PRO A 160 -24.78 5.14 -42.89
CA PRO A 160 -24.18 6.31 -43.53
C PRO A 160 -23.34 5.93 -44.75
N GLU A 161 -23.19 6.83 -45.73
CA GLU A 161 -22.51 6.59 -47.01
C GLU A 161 -21.05 6.12 -46.85
N ILE A 162 -20.40 6.48 -45.73
CA ILE A 162 -19.04 6.03 -45.38
C ILE A 162 -18.92 4.50 -45.23
N CYS A 163 -20.01 3.82 -44.88
CA CYS A 163 -20.07 2.36 -44.77
C CYS A 163 -20.06 1.63 -46.13
N GLU A 164 -20.18 2.37 -47.25
CA GLU A 164 -20.03 1.81 -48.59
C GLU A 164 -18.55 1.75 -49.03
N ASP A 165 -17.64 2.40 -48.31
CA ASP A 165 -16.20 2.33 -48.55
C ASP A 165 -15.63 1.03 -47.95
N THR A 166 -15.10 0.16 -48.81
CA THR A 166 -14.50 -1.13 -48.40
C THR A 166 -13.23 -1.00 -47.55
N SER A 167 -12.67 0.20 -47.42
CA SER A 167 -11.52 0.50 -46.55
C SER A 167 -11.92 1.12 -45.20
N PHE A 168 -13.21 1.41 -45.01
CA PHE A 168 -13.74 1.93 -43.75
C PHE A 168 -13.97 0.80 -42.75
N ASP A 169 -13.33 0.92 -41.59
CA ASP A 169 -13.47 0.01 -40.46
C ASP A 169 -13.73 0.84 -39.19
N PRO A 170 -14.90 0.70 -38.52
CA PRO A 170 -15.23 1.48 -37.34
C PRO A 170 -14.31 1.19 -36.14
N ASP A 171 -13.53 0.10 -36.19
CA ASP A 171 -12.57 -0.30 -35.16
C ASP A 171 -11.13 0.23 -35.42
N ILE A 172 -10.85 0.80 -36.60
CA ILE A 172 -9.53 1.40 -36.90
C ILE A 172 -9.49 2.83 -36.37
N ILE A 173 -8.65 3.06 -35.35
CA ILE A 173 -8.33 4.39 -34.84
C ILE A 173 -7.16 4.95 -35.65
N ASP A 174 -7.44 5.84 -36.58
CA ASP A 174 -6.42 6.55 -37.36
C ASP A 174 -6.03 7.89 -36.70
N SER A 175 -5.06 8.59 -37.30
CA SER A 175 -4.56 9.87 -36.79
C SER A 175 -5.62 10.97 -36.77
N THR A 176 -6.70 10.87 -37.57
CA THR A 176 -7.81 11.83 -37.54
C THR A 176 -8.75 11.58 -36.38
N LEU A 177 -8.90 10.33 -35.94
CA LEU A 177 -9.69 9.96 -34.76
C LEU A 177 -8.96 10.25 -33.44
N GLN A 178 -7.63 10.32 -33.45
CA GLN A 178 -6.79 10.77 -32.34
C GLN A 178 -6.56 12.28 -32.33
N SER A 179 -7.02 12.99 -33.37
CA SER A 179 -6.85 14.43 -33.46
C SER A 179 -7.71 15.14 -32.43
N VAL A 180 -7.13 16.17 -31.80
CA VAL A 180 -7.81 17.03 -30.82
C VAL A 180 -9.06 17.70 -31.40
N VAL A 181 -9.13 17.94 -32.71
CA VAL A 181 -10.31 18.52 -33.37
C VAL A 181 -11.42 17.48 -33.62
N GLY A 182 -11.09 16.20 -33.50
CA GLY A 182 -12.07 15.12 -33.41
C GLY A 182 -12.58 14.96 -31.97
N LEU A 183 -11.69 15.05 -30.97
CA LEU A 183 -11.99 14.74 -29.57
C LEU A 183 -12.98 15.69 -28.89
N TYR A 184 -13.07 16.91 -29.38
CA TYR A 184 -13.88 17.97 -28.78
C TYR A 184 -14.78 18.59 -29.84
N GLU A 185 -15.92 19.13 -29.41
CA GLU A 185 -16.78 19.89 -30.32
C GLU A 185 -16.12 21.21 -30.73
N PRO A 186 -16.35 21.71 -31.96
CA PRO A 186 -15.78 22.98 -32.42
C PRO A 186 -16.06 24.16 -31.51
N ASP A 187 -17.23 24.19 -30.87
CA ASP A 187 -17.58 25.24 -29.91
C ASP A 187 -16.67 25.23 -28.68
N LEU A 188 -16.17 24.06 -28.27
CA LEU A 188 -15.26 23.91 -27.13
C LEU A 188 -13.80 24.08 -27.54
N TYR A 189 -13.32 23.42 -28.61
CA TYR A 189 -11.89 23.53 -28.95
C TYR A 189 -11.52 24.87 -29.60
N CYS A 190 -12.49 25.59 -30.16
CA CYS A 190 -12.32 26.98 -30.58
C CYS A 190 -12.70 27.99 -29.49
N ASP A 191 -13.05 27.53 -28.30
CA ASP A 191 -13.22 28.42 -27.15
C ASP A 191 -11.88 29.10 -26.81
N GLU A 192 -11.98 30.35 -26.40
CA GLU A 192 -10.84 31.20 -26.09
C GLU A 192 -9.98 30.61 -24.96
N CYS A 193 -10.60 30.03 -23.94
CA CYS A 193 -9.92 29.40 -22.83
C CYS A 193 -9.26 28.08 -23.22
N PHE A 194 -9.92 27.28 -24.06
CA PHE A 194 -9.34 26.06 -24.62
C PHE A 194 -8.01 26.34 -25.34
N LEU A 195 -8.03 27.28 -26.27
CA LEU A 195 -6.86 27.66 -27.06
C LEU A 195 -5.77 28.31 -26.21
N LYS A 196 -6.15 29.11 -25.20
CA LYS A 196 -5.20 29.73 -24.27
C LYS A 196 -4.47 28.70 -23.40
N ILE A 197 -5.18 27.69 -22.87
CA ILE A 197 -4.57 26.63 -22.05
C ILE A 197 -3.61 25.78 -22.89
N TRP A 198 -4.02 25.36 -24.09
CA TRP A 198 -3.16 24.60 -25.01
C TRP A 198 -1.91 25.39 -25.40
N ARG A 199 -2.07 26.66 -25.77
CA ARG A 199 -0.93 27.55 -26.05
C ARG A 199 -0.01 27.66 -24.85
N GLN A 200 -0.57 27.90 -23.66
CA GLN A 200 0.24 28.09 -22.46
C GLN A 200 1.06 26.85 -22.12
N ARG A 201 0.51 25.64 -22.34
CA ARG A 201 1.25 24.38 -22.16
C ARG A 201 2.44 24.23 -23.11
N LEU A 202 2.37 24.77 -24.33
CA LEU A 202 3.51 24.84 -25.26
C LEU A 202 4.56 25.87 -24.87
N LEU A 203 4.18 26.89 -24.09
CA LEU A 203 5.11 27.88 -23.53
C LEU A 203 5.83 27.38 -22.27
N SER A 204 5.57 26.14 -21.85
CA SER A 204 6.20 25.57 -20.67
C SER A 204 7.73 25.59 -20.79
N PRO A 205 8.45 26.11 -19.78
CA PRO A 205 9.91 26.06 -19.74
C PRO A 205 10.43 24.63 -19.44
N PHE A 206 9.53 23.69 -19.13
CA PHE A 206 9.83 22.29 -18.77
C PHE A 206 9.49 21.29 -19.89
N LEU A 207 9.15 21.79 -21.09
CA LEU A 207 8.79 20.95 -22.22
C LEU A 207 10.02 20.16 -22.70
N THR A 208 9.94 18.83 -22.69
CA THR A 208 11.05 17.96 -23.11
C THR A 208 11.13 17.87 -24.63
N THR A 209 12.33 17.69 -25.19
CA THR A 209 12.47 17.44 -26.63
C THR A 209 12.14 15.98 -26.97
N GLY A 210 11.29 15.75 -27.97
CA GLY A 210 10.91 14.41 -28.41
C GLY A 210 9.60 14.37 -29.19
N ASP A 211 9.23 13.17 -29.64
CA ASP A 211 8.06 12.94 -30.52
C ASP A 211 6.74 13.44 -29.87
N TRP A 212 6.62 13.32 -28.55
CA TRP A 212 5.46 13.83 -27.79
C TRP A 212 5.29 15.35 -27.83
N THR A 213 6.39 16.11 -27.83
CA THR A 213 6.33 17.57 -27.94
C THR A 213 6.01 18.00 -29.35
N GLN A 214 6.54 17.29 -30.35
CA GLN A 214 6.18 17.50 -31.74
C GLN A 214 4.68 17.22 -31.97
N PHE A 215 4.15 16.15 -31.39
CA PHE A 215 2.72 15.83 -31.43
C PHE A 215 1.86 16.98 -30.86
N ARG A 216 2.24 17.58 -29.73
CA ARG A 216 1.50 18.71 -29.14
C ARG A 216 1.57 20.00 -29.98
N ILE A 217 2.70 20.23 -30.64
CA ILE A 217 2.89 21.33 -31.60
C ILE A 217 1.94 21.13 -32.78
N ASP A 218 1.96 19.94 -33.38
CA ASP A 218 1.15 19.60 -34.54
C ASP A 218 -0.36 19.70 -34.20
N ALA A 219 -0.77 19.20 -33.03
CA ALA A 219 -2.15 19.32 -32.54
C ALA A 219 -2.59 20.78 -32.35
N PHE A 220 -1.70 21.66 -31.86
CA PHE A 220 -2.04 23.08 -31.69
C PHE A 220 -2.05 23.86 -33.01
N GLU A 221 -1.21 23.50 -33.98
CA GLU A 221 -1.31 24.04 -35.34
C GLU A 221 -2.62 23.62 -36.01
N GLU A 222 -3.06 22.39 -35.78
CA GLU A 222 -4.35 21.89 -36.25
C GLU A 222 -5.53 22.67 -35.64
N LEU A 223 -5.51 22.90 -34.32
CA LEU A 223 -6.49 23.76 -33.63
C LEU A 223 -6.54 25.17 -34.21
N GLN A 224 -5.38 25.82 -34.40
CA GLN A 224 -5.31 27.16 -34.96
C GLN A 224 -5.89 27.23 -36.39
N SER A 225 -5.55 26.25 -37.22
CA SER A 225 -6.06 26.12 -38.58
C SER A 225 -7.58 25.94 -38.60
N ASN A 226 -8.13 25.01 -37.80
CA ASN A 226 -9.56 24.74 -37.76
C ASN A 226 -10.39 25.89 -37.16
N CYS A 227 -9.82 26.62 -36.20
CA CYS A 227 -10.47 27.80 -35.62
C CYS A 227 -10.25 29.08 -36.43
N SER A 228 -9.47 29.02 -37.54
CA SER A 228 -9.10 30.19 -38.35
C SER A 228 -8.47 31.33 -37.54
N ILE A 229 -7.68 30.97 -36.54
CA ILE A 229 -6.97 31.90 -35.66
C ILE A 229 -5.46 31.78 -35.87
N HIS A 230 -4.73 32.77 -35.37
CA HIS A 230 -3.29 32.68 -35.27
C HIS A 230 -2.83 33.16 -33.89
N MET A 231 -2.37 32.23 -33.07
CA MET A 231 -1.89 32.45 -31.72
C MET A 231 -0.41 32.10 -31.64
N PRO A 232 0.50 33.04 -31.97
CA PRO A 232 1.92 32.76 -32.03
C PRO A 232 2.45 32.26 -30.68
N TYR A 233 3.28 31.21 -30.72
CA TYR A 233 3.98 30.67 -29.57
C TYR A 233 5.44 30.38 -29.95
N VAL A 234 6.28 30.27 -28.93
CA VAL A 234 7.67 29.85 -29.07
C VAL A 234 7.89 28.85 -27.95
N THR A 235 8.18 27.61 -28.30
CA THR A 235 8.55 26.58 -27.31
C THR A 235 9.88 26.97 -26.67
N SER A 236 10.05 26.63 -25.40
CA SER A 236 11.29 26.96 -24.70
C SER A 236 12.48 26.16 -25.26
N ASP A 237 13.56 26.86 -25.64
CA ASP A 237 14.85 26.24 -26.00
C ASP A 237 15.69 25.85 -24.76
N TYR A 238 15.11 25.97 -23.57
CA TYR A 238 15.84 25.87 -22.31
C TYR A 238 16.15 24.41 -21.97
N SER A 239 17.40 23.98 -22.19
CA SER A 239 18.01 22.94 -21.36
C SER A 239 18.16 23.49 -19.94
N LEU A 240 17.12 23.30 -19.12
CA LEU A 240 17.13 23.59 -17.69
C LEU A 240 17.94 22.55 -16.92
N PHE A 241 17.98 21.32 -17.43
CA PHE A 241 18.84 20.24 -16.96
C PHE A 241 20.27 20.45 -17.42
N VAL A 242 21.22 20.34 -16.49
CA VAL A 242 22.66 20.51 -16.71
C VAL A 242 23.41 19.17 -16.60
N GLY A 243 23.03 18.26 -15.70
CA GLY A 243 23.66 16.94 -15.55
C GLY A 243 23.36 16.25 -14.21
N THR A 244 24.05 15.13 -13.94
CA THR A 244 24.07 14.44 -12.65
C THR A 244 25.37 14.73 -11.87
N PRO A 245 25.38 14.70 -10.52
CA PRO A 245 26.57 15.01 -9.74
C PRO A 245 27.74 14.07 -10.11
N THR A 246 28.87 14.63 -10.54
CA THR A 246 30.05 13.84 -10.94
C THR A 246 30.92 13.51 -9.72
N ALA A 247 31.19 12.23 -9.47
CA ALA A 247 32.14 11.78 -8.45
C ALA A 247 33.56 12.15 -8.86
N THR A 248 34.37 12.64 -7.92
CA THR A 248 35.84 12.62 -8.05
C THR A 248 36.42 11.81 -6.89
N PRO A 249 37.24 10.75 -7.13
CA PRO A 249 37.95 9.98 -6.09
C PRO A 249 39.23 10.74 -5.67
N THR A 250 39.87 10.58 -4.50
CA THR A 250 40.23 9.36 -3.75
C THR A 250 40.59 9.70 -2.29
N ALA A 251 40.38 8.75 -1.37
CA ALA A 251 40.89 8.72 0.00
C ALA A 251 42.40 8.40 0.08
N THR A 252 43.01 8.54 1.26
CA THR A 252 44.14 7.67 1.64
C THR A 252 44.04 7.23 3.10
N SER A 253 43.86 5.93 3.29
CA SER A 253 44.16 5.19 4.52
C SER A 253 44.97 3.96 4.06
N ALA A 254 46.19 3.80 4.57
CA ALA A 254 47.04 2.63 4.31
C ALA A 254 46.63 1.45 5.22
N ILE A 255 46.86 0.18 4.82
CA ILE A 255 47.40 -0.89 5.69
C ILE A 255 48.47 -1.78 5.01
N HIS A 256 49.43 -2.29 5.80
CA HIS A 256 50.76 -2.83 5.49
C HIS A 256 50.88 -4.37 5.45
N ILE A 257 51.66 -4.92 4.50
CA ILE A 257 52.31 -6.26 4.50
C ILE A 257 53.84 -6.04 4.46
N PRO A 258 54.70 -6.80 5.20
CA PRO A 258 56.15 -6.58 5.21
C PRO A 258 56.84 -7.08 3.92
N PRO A 259 57.83 -6.34 3.38
CA PRO A 259 58.51 -6.68 2.13
C PRO A 259 59.58 -7.76 2.30
N ALA A 260 59.76 -8.58 1.27
CA ALA A 260 60.87 -9.53 1.15
C ALA A 260 62.23 -8.80 1.18
N CYS A 261 63.10 -9.15 2.11
CA CYS A 261 64.47 -8.66 2.14
C CYS A 261 65.25 -9.16 0.92
N THR A 262 66.10 -8.31 0.33
CA THR A 262 67.00 -8.70 -0.76
C THR A 262 68.44 -8.74 -0.27
N PHE A 263 69.19 -9.77 -0.72
CA PHE A 263 70.61 -9.91 -0.42
C PHE A 263 71.42 -9.17 -1.48
N ASP A 264 72.16 -8.13 -1.06
CA ASP A 264 73.01 -7.36 -1.95
C ASP A 264 74.39 -8.04 -2.07
N LEU A 265 74.70 -8.56 -3.26
CA LEU A 265 75.96 -9.24 -3.57
C LEU A 265 77.18 -8.29 -3.57
N ALA A 266 76.98 -6.97 -3.62
CA ALA A 266 78.07 -6.00 -3.60
C ALA A 266 78.50 -5.60 -2.18
N SER A 267 77.58 -5.63 -1.21
CA SER A 267 77.85 -5.24 0.20
C SER A 267 77.82 -6.41 1.19
N GLY A 268 77.32 -7.59 0.81
CA GLY A 268 77.30 -8.79 1.64
C GLY A 268 76.30 -8.72 2.80
N GLN A 269 75.32 -7.81 2.74
CA GLN A 269 74.34 -7.58 3.79
C GLN A 269 72.91 -7.73 3.25
N TYR A 270 72.00 -8.19 4.12
CA TYR A 270 70.57 -8.19 3.83
C TYR A 270 70.01 -6.78 4.03
N ILE A 271 69.40 -6.21 2.98
CA ILE A 271 68.71 -4.93 3.07
C ILE A 271 67.21 -5.24 3.21
N CYS A 272 66.66 -4.91 4.38
CA CYS A 272 65.24 -4.98 4.68
C CYS A 272 64.71 -3.55 4.91
N PRO A 273 63.67 -3.10 4.20
CA PRO A 273 62.93 -1.90 4.59
C PRO A 273 62.09 -2.16 5.85
N THR A 274 62.25 -1.32 6.87
CA THR A 274 61.46 -1.32 8.12
C THR A 274 59.99 -1.00 7.85
N ALA A 275 59.09 -1.81 8.42
CA ALA A 275 57.66 -1.74 8.22
C ALA A 275 56.98 -0.72 9.15
N SER A 276 56.17 0.21 8.64
CA SER A 276 55.35 1.13 9.44
C SER A 276 53.87 0.71 9.45
N THR A 277 53.41 0.28 10.63
CA THR A 277 52.02 0.06 11.00
C THR A 277 51.13 1.22 10.59
N SER A 278 49.90 0.90 10.25
CA SER A 278 48.99 1.77 9.53
C SER A 278 47.76 1.91 10.40
N CYS A 279 47.74 3.03 11.09
CA CYS A 279 46.63 3.41 11.94
C CYS A 279 45.63 4.17 11.10
N THR A 280 44.40 3.68 11.03
CA THR A 280 43.26 4.36 10.40
C THR A 280 42.75 5.53 11.25
N GLY A 281 43.16 5.58 12.52
CA GLY A 281 42.98 6.72 13.40
C GLY A 281 44.26 7.51 13.63
N GLN A 282 44.57 7.80 14.89
CA GLN A 282 45.76 8.54 15.28
C GLN A 282 46.79 7.65 15.97
N ILE A 283 48.05 7.81 15.59
CA ILE A 283 49.17 7.10 16.20
C ILE A 283 49.67 7.91 17.40
N VAL A 284 49.75 7.27 18.58
CA VAL A 284 50.09 7.93 19.85
C VAL A 284 51.28 7.23 20.51
N GLU A 285 52.29 8.02 20.89
CA GLU A 285 53.48 7.53 21.60
C GLU A 285 53.30 7.56 23.13
N ALA A 286 54.03 6.68 23.82
CA ALA A 286 53.93 6.56 25.27
C ALA A 286 54.51 7.80 25.97
N ASN A 287 53.63 8.64 26.54
CA ASN A 287 54.02 9.79 27.34
C ASN A 287 53.94 9.46 28.84
N PRO A 288 55.09 9.36 29.56
CA PRO A 288 55.10 8.98 30.97
C PRO A 288 54.53 10.04 31.91
N GLU A 289 54.25 11.27 31.46
CA GLU A 289 53.62 12.32 32.26
C GLU A 289 52.08 12.21 32.31
N LEU A 290 51.46 11.61 31.28
CA LEU A 290 50.01 11.37 31.25
C LEU A 290 49.69 10.08 32.00
N ARG A 291 49.08 10.22 33.20
CA ARG A 291 48.78 9.10 34.10
C ARG A 291 47.28 8.84 34.15
N GLY A 292 46.88 7.65 33.69
CA GLY A 292 45.50 7.15 33.79
C GLY A 292 44.64 7.46 32.57
N CYS A 293 43.58 6.66 32.38
CA CYS A 293 42.75 6.68 31.19
C CYS A 293 42.13 8.05 30.88
N SER A 294 41.64 8.77 31.89
CA SER A 294 40.94 10.04 31.69
C SER A 294 41.85 11.11 31.06
N ALA A 295 43.07 11.28 31.59
CA ALA A 295 44.01 12.28 31.08
C ALA A 295 44.45 11.99 29.64
N ILE A 296 44.57 10.71 29.28
CA ILE A 296 44.94 10.29 27.92
C ILE A 296 43.75 10.43 26.97
N ALA A 297 42.54 10.08 27.40
CA ALA A 297 41.32 10.25 26.61
C ALA A 297 41.02 11.73 26.31
N ASP A 298 41.23 12.62 27.29
CA ASP A 298 41.02 14.06 27.14
C ASP A 298 42.07 14.70 26.20
N GLU A 299 43.35 14.28 26.28
CA GLU A 299 44.42 14.79 25.41
C GLU A 299 44.24 14.41 23.94
N PHE A 300 43.81 13.16 23.68
CA PHE A 300 43.68 12.64 22.32
C PHE A 300 42.24 12.63 21.79
N HIS A 301 41.29 13.14 22.56
CA HIS A 301 39.88 13.29 22.19
C HIS A 301 39.23 11.97 21.72
N VAL A 302 39.34 10.93 22.54
CA VAL A 302 38.78 9.59 22.26
C VAL A 302 37.98 9.05 23.45
N SER A 303 37.13 8.05 23.22
CA SER A 303 36.38 7.43 24.31
C SER A 303 37.31 6.64 25.25
N THR A 304 36.95 6.59 26.54
CA THR A 304 37.71 5.82 27.54
C THR A 304 37.67 4.32 27.24
N GLY A 305 36.56 3.84 26.67
CA GLY A 305 36.39 2.45 26.27
C GLY A 305 37.37 2.04 25.17
N ASP A 306 37.45 2.82 24.10
CA ASP A 306 38.35 2.55 22.97
C ASP A 306 39.81 2.60 23.41
N LEU A 307 40.16 3.51 24.32
CA LEU A 307 41.50 3.62 24.86
C LEU A 307 41.91 2.39 25.69
N ARG A 308 41.00 1.84 26.51
CA ARG A 308 41.26 0.60 27.26
C ARG A 308 41.45 -0.60 26.33
N VAL A 309 40.68 -0.64 25.24
CA VAL A 309 40.81 -1.70 24.24
C VAL A 309 42.14 -1.58 23.50
N ALA A 310 42.50 -0.39 23.01
CA ALA A 310 43.74 -0.15 22.27
C ALA A 310 45.01 -0.44 23.09
N THR A 311 44.95 -0.18 24.40
CA THR A 311 46.05 -0.48 25.32
C THR A 311 46.02 -1.90 25.88
N GLY A 312 44.86 -2.58 25.82
CA GLY A 312 44.62 -3.86 26.47
C GLY A 312 44.75 -3.81 27.99
N ASN A 313 44.59 -2.62 28.60
CA ASN A 313 44.88 -2.39 30.02
C ASN A 313 43.82 -1.51 30.69
N ASP A 314 43.34 -1.93 31.86
CA ASP A 314 42.28 -1.25 32.59
C ASP A 314 42.64 0.15 33.12
N PHE A 315 43.94 0.42 33.27
CA PHE A 315 44.47 1.73 33.65
C PHE A 315 45.03 2.52 32.46
N CYS A 316 44.83 2.01 31.23
CA CYS A 316 45.30 2.58 29.96
C CYS A 316 46.81 2.83 29.91
N ALA A 317 47.59 2.00 30.60
CA ALA A 317 49.04 2.10 30.61
C ALA A 317 49.64 1.38 29.39
N PHE A 318 50.55 2.05 28.67
CA PHE A 318 51.27 1.49 27.54
C PHE A 318 52.72 2.00 27.50
N GLN A 319 53.62 1.21 26.92
CA GLN A 319 55.06 1.52 26.86
C GLN A 319 55.59 1.68 25.43
N GLU A 320 54.81 1.28 24.43
CA GLU A 320 55.13 1.37 23.00
C GLU A 320 54.01 2.11 22.27
N GLN A 321 54.28 2.63 21.08
CA GLN A 321 53.31 3.42 20.32
C GLN A 321 52.03 2.62 20.01
N ILE A 322 50.86 3.24 20.21
CA ILE A 322 49.53 2.64 20.01
C ILE A 322 48.74 3.39 18.94
N CYS A 323 47.72 2.75 18.39
CA CYS A 323 46.77 3.36 17.45
C CYS A 323 45.43 3.59 18.14
N LEU A 324 44.98 4.84 18.19
CA LEU A 324 43.67 5.24 18.74
C LEU A 324 42.73 5.66 17.61
N PRO A 325 41.40 5.66 17.81
CA PRO A 325 40.45 6.24 16.86
C PRO A 325 40.75 7.71 16.53
N LEU A 326 40.24 8.21 15.41
CA LEU A 326 40.31 9.63 15.09
C LEU A 326 39.63 10.48 16.19
N PRO A 327 40.07 11.73 16.42
CA PRO A 327 39.45 12.61 17.39
C PRO A 327 37.94 12.77 17.19
N CYS A 328 37.21 12.82 18.29
CA CYS A 328 35.79 13.13 18.36
C CYS A 328 35.55 14.21 19.41
N THR A 329 34.39 14.87 19.39
CA THR A 329 34.01 15.71 20.54
C THR A 329 33.67 14.80 21.71
N THR A 330 34.39 14.90 22.82
CA THR A 330 34.19 14.05 24.00
C THR A 330 33.49 14.78 25.14
N ILE A 331 32.68 14.05 25.90
CA ILE A 331 32.13 14.50 27.19
C ILE A 331 32.35 13.45 28.28
N GLU A 332 32.39 13.88 29.55
CA GLU A 332 32.49 12.99 30.71
C GLU A 332 31.10 12.69 31.30
N ILE A 333 30.82 11.41 31.54
CA ILE A 333 29.62 10.98 32.26
C ILE A 333 29.80 11.24 33.76
N THR A 334 29.11 12.24 34.30
CA THR A 334 29.25 12.67 35.71
C THR A 334 28.02 12.37 36.57
N LYS A 335 26.93 11.88 35.97
CA LYS A 335 25.64 11.62 36.64
C LYS A 335 25.32 10.12 36.67
N TYR A 336 24.85 9.63 37.82
CA TYR A 336 24.33 8.25 37.96
C TYR A 336 23.05 8.09 37.12
N ASP A 337 22.89 6.91 36.50
CA ASP A 337 21.72 6.51 35.68
C ASP A 337 21.49 7.34 34.41
N GLU A 338 22.55 7.94 33.85
CA GLU A 338 22.49 8.57 32.54
C GLU A 338 22.38 7.51 31.44
N THR A 339 21.35 7.63 30.59
CA THR A 339 21.05 6.65 29.54
C THR A 339 21.52 7.12 28.16
N CYS A 340 21.74 6.18 27.24
CA CYS A 340 22.05 6.48 25.83
C CYS A 340 20.96 7.36 25.19
N SER A 341 19.67 7.12 25.50
CA SER A 341 18.57 7.92 24.95
C SER A 341 18.58 9.35 25.49
N ASP A 342 18.90 9.53 26.77
CA ASP A 342 19.01 10.86 27.36
C ASP A 342 20.19 11.62 26.75
N MET A 343 21.32 10.94 26.54
CA MET A 343 22.48 11.54 25.91
C MET A 343 22.21 11.92 24.45
N VAL A 344 21.59 11.02 23.68
CA VAL A 344 21.17 11.27 22.30
C VAL A 344 20.26 12.48 22.21
N LYS A 345 19.30 12.65 23.13
CA LYS A 345 18.43 13.84 23.19
C LYS A 345 19.21 15.11 23.54
N GLN A 346 20.21 14.99 24.42
CA GLN A 346 21.00 16.13 24.87
C GLN A 346 21.96 16.65 23.78
N ILE A 347 22.53 15.74 22.98
CA ILE A 347 23.48 16.08 21.91
C ILE A 347 22.76 16.33 20.58
N SER A 348 21.55 15.80 20.42
CA SER A 348 20.66 16.18 19.31
C SER A 348 20.19 17.61 19.47
N ASN A 349 20.21 18.35 18.39
CA ASN A 349 19.61 19.68 18.34
C ASN A 349 18.67 19.77 17.13
N SER A 350 18.12 20.96 16.91
CA SER A 350 17.11 21.19 15.86
C SER A 350 17.65 20.99 14.44
N THR A 351 18.97 21.02 14.22
CA THR A 351 19.58 20.90 12.89
C THR A 351 20.29 19.58 12.67
N HIS A 352 20.73 18.91 13.73
CA HIS A 352 21.32 17.58 13.65
C HIS A 352 20.71 16.68 14.72
N ARG A 353 19.83 15.78 14.26
CA ARG A 353 19.23 14.76 15.12
C ARG A 353 20.11 13.53 15.09
N VAL A 354 20.84 13.32 16.18
CA VAL A 354 21.62 12.10 16.38
C VAL A 354 20.65 10.97 16.70
N THR A 355 20.80 9.81 16.05
CA THR A 355 20.06 8.61 16.45
C THR A 355 20.87 7.79 17.45
N GLN A 356 20.19 6.91 18.17
CA GLN A 356 20.87 6.05 19.15
C GLN A 356 21.87 5.11 18.48
N GLU A 357 21.59 4.66 17.26
CA GLU A 357 22.48 3.82 16.46
C GLU A 357 23.74 4.60 16.05
N GLN A 358 23.61 5.87 15.67
CA GLN A 358 24.76 6.73 15.37
C GLN A 358 25.62 6.95 16.61
N PHE A 359 25.00 7.29 17.74
CA PHE A 359 25.69 7.49 19.02
C PHE A 359 26.45 6.24 19.50
N MET A 360 25.84 5.05 19.35
CA MET A 360 26.49 3.78 19.68
C MET A 360 27.57 3.40 18.67
N GLY A 361 27.41 3.77 17.40
CA GLY A 361 28.45 3.63 16.38
C GLY A 361 29.69 4.47 16.68
N TRP A 362 29.54 5.62 17.34
CA TRP A 362 30.65 6.48 17.78
C TRP A 362 31.30 5.98 19.08
N ASN A 363 30.60 5.16 19.86
CA ASN A 363 31.06 4.62 21.15
C ASN A 363 30.92 3.09 21.22
N PRO A 364 31.59 2.34 20.33
CA PRO A 364 31.42 0.89 20.22
C PRO A 364 31.88 0.13 21.47
N HIS A 365 32.72 0.75 22.30
CA HIS A 365 33.25 0.18 23.54
C HIS A 365 32.76 0.92 24.79
N LEU A 366 31.52 1.43 24.75
CA LEU A 366 30.86 2.08 25.87
C LEU A 366 30.94 1.21 27.14
N MET A 367 31.36 1.81 28.26
CA MET A 367 31.50 1.08 29.52
C MET A 367 30.18 1.08 30.28
N GLY A 368 29.63 -0.10 30.55
CA GLY A 368 28.32 -0.27 31.19
C GLY A 368 27.16 -0.34 30.17
N PRO A 369 25.98 -0.80 30.59
CA PRO A 369 24.82 -0.90 29.71
C PRO A 369 24.25 0.47 29.36
N CYS A 370 23.55 0.58 28.22
CA CYS A 370 23.01 1.86 27.74
C CYS A 370 22.03 2.55 28.70
N ASP A 371 21.40 1.80 29.60
CA ASP A 371 20.45 2.34 30.56
C ASP A 371 21.11 2.73 31.90
N SER A 372 22.42 2.48 32.05
CA SER A 372 23.21 2.88 33.22
C SER A 372 24.70 2.92 32.86
N MET A 373 25.11 4.01 32.21
CA MET A 373 26.50 4.20 31.76
C MET A 373 27.45 4.39 32.95
N ALA A 374 28.65 3.80 32.87
CA ALA A 374 29.64 3.91 33.93
C ALA A 374 30.11 5.36 34.14
N LEU A 375 30.11 5.79 35.41
CA LEU A 375 30.57 7.12 35.79
C LEU A 375 32.06 7.34 35.55
N GLY A 376 32.40 8.58 35.18
CA GLY A 376 33.76 9.05 34.96
C GLY A 376 34.36 8.66 33.61
N GLN A 377 33.64 7.88 32.79
CA GLN A 377 34.10 7.56 31.44
C GLN A 377 33.91 8.76 30.49
N ARG A 378 34.81 8.90 29.52
CA ARG A 378 34.65 9.82 28.38
C ARG A 378 34.02 9.09 27.22
N ILE A 379 33.06 9.75 26.57
CA ILE A 379 32.34 9.25 25.39
C ILE A 379 32.37 10.29 24.28
N CYS A 380 32.36 9.81 23.03
CA CYS A 380 32.20 10.63 21.83
C CYS A 380 30.75 11.05 21.64
N VAL A 381 30.52 12.32 21.30
CA VAL A 381 29.20 12.87 20.94
C VAL A 381 29.16 13.41 19.50
N SER A 382 30.21 13.10 18.74
CA SER A 382 30.31 13.27 17.29
C SER A 382 31.05 12.05 16.72
N PRO A 383 30.94 11.75 15.40
CA PRO A 383 31.67 10.64 14.82
C PRO A 383 33.19 10.84 14.97
N PRO A 384 33.95 9.80 15.36
CA PRO A 384 35.41 9.82 15.30
C PRO A 384 35.89 10.16 13.89
N GLY A 385 36.58 11.29 13.73
CA GLY A 385 37.00 11.82 12.43
C GLY A 385 36.06 12.87 11.80
N ASP A 386 35.05 13.31 12.55
CA ASP A 386 33.98 14.22 12.14
C ASP A 386 33.11 13.72 10.97
N TYR A 387 32.03 14.43 10.68
CA TYR A 387 31.05 14.02 9.67
C TYR A 387 31.69 13.98 8.27
N TRP A 388 31.56 12.82 7.61
CA TRP A 388 32.01 12.63 6.24
C TRP A 388 31.07 13.37 5.27
N VAL A 389 31.61 14.24 4.42
CA VAL A 389 30.83 14.95 3.38
C VAL A 389 31.14 14.32 2.03
N SER A 390 30.20 13.53 1.48
CA SER A 390 30.38 12.79 0.23
C SER A 390 30.02 13.61 -1.01
N ASN A 391 30.84 13.51 -2.05
CA ASN A 391 30.67 14.19 -3.34
C ASN A 391 30.18 13.23 -4.45
N THR A 392 29.25 12.31 -4.17
CA THR A 392 28.45 11.63 -5.21
C THR A 392 27.15 10.99 -4.71
N THR A 393 26.15 11.00 -5.58
CA THR A 393 24.78 10.50 -5.43
C THR A 393 24.72 8.99 -5.23
N ILE A 394 24.19 8.58 -4.07
CA ILE A 394 23.60 7.25 -3.87
C ILE A 394 22.27 7.24 -4.63
N VAL A 395 22.13 6.33 -5.60
CA VAL A 395 20.81 5.90 -6.08
C VAL A 395 20.27 4.95 -5.01
N SER A 396 19.16 5.30 -4.37
CA SER A 396 18.40 4.33 -3.57
C SER A 396 17.76 3.32 -4.53
N PRO A 397 17.92 2.00 -4.36
CA PRO A 397 17.14 1.03 -5.09
C PRO A 397 15.67 1.07 -4.62
N PRO A 398 14.70 0.73 -5.49
CA PRO A 398 13.34 0.45 -5.03
C PRO A 398 13.39 -0.76 -4.09
N SER A 399 12.56 -0.73 -3.05
CA SER A 399 12.48 -1.72 -1.98
C SER A 399 12.13 -3.12 -2.50
N GLY A 400 13.12 -3.88 -2.95
CA GLY A 400 12.99 -5.28 -3.36
C GLY A 400 14.35 -5.93 -3.55
N VAL A 401 14.62 -7.03 -2.84
CA VAL A 401 15.83 -7.83 -3.08
C VAL A 401 15.68 -8.49 -4.46
N PRO A 402 16.61 -8.27 -5.42
CA PRO A 402 16.50 -8.89 -6.73
C PRO A 402 16.61 -10.42 -6.60
N VAL A 403 15.60 -11.13 -7.09
CA VAL A 403 15.54 -12.61 -7.08
C VAL A 403 15.99 -13.14 -8.42
N TYR A 404 16.89 -14.13 -8.41
CA TYR A 404 17.43 -14.74 -9.62
C TYR A 404 16.95 -16.19 -9.73
N TYR A 405 16.43 -16.57 -10.89
CA TYR A 405 15.83 -17.90 -11.13
C TYR A 405 16.63 -18.75 -12.12
N THR A 406 17.63 -18.16 -12.77
CA THR A 406 18.53 -18.84 -13.69
C THR A 406 19.97 -18.48 -13.38
N THR A 407 20.87 -19.45 -13.55
CA THR A 407 22.29 -19.23 -13.29
C THR A 407 22.85 -18.34 -14.40
N ALA A 408 23.42 -17.19 -14.03
CA ALA A 408 24.11 -16.29 -14.92
C ALA A 408 25.47 -16.86 -15.34
N THR A 409 25.97 -16.41 -16.49
CA THR A 409 27.32 -16.75 -16.96
C THR A 409 28.23 -15.56 -16.68
N PRO A 410 29.37 -15.75 -15.99
CA PRO A 410 30.26 -14.65 -15.67
C PRO A 410 30.98 -14.16 -16.93
N VAL A 411 31.08 -12.84 -17.10
CA VAL A 411 31.74 -12.20 -18.26
C VAL A 411 33.27 -12.31 -18.16
N TRP A 412 33.81 -12.32 -16.94
CA TRP A 412 35.22 -12.57 -16.64
C TRP A 412 35.38 -13.81 -15.76
N PRO A 413 36.57 -14.42 -15.70
CA PRO A 413 36.80 -15.54 -14.79
C PRO A 413 36.39 -15.18 -13.35
N THR A 414 35.66 -16.08 -12.69
CA THR A 414 35.34 -15.95 -11.27
C THR A 414 36.53 -16.38 -10.42
N GLN A 415 36.61 -15.86 -9.20
CA GLN A 415 37.53 -16.43 -8.22
C GLN A 415 37.06 -17.82 -7.81
N SER A 416 38.01 -18.67 -7.37
CA SER A 416 37.69 -19.97 -6.78
C SER A 416 36.63 -19.79 -5.69
N GLY A 417 35.66 -20.69 -5.56
CA GLY A 417 34.68 -20.60 -4.48
C GLY A 417 33.52 -19.60 -4.70
N SER A 418 33.37 -19.04 -5.90
CA SER A 418 32.07 -18.49 -6.35
C SER A 418 31.05 -19.63 -6.46
N ILE A 419 29.81 -19.39 -6.04
CA ILE A 419 28.75 -20.41 -6.05
C ILE A 419 28.38 -20.81 -7.49
N GLU A 420 28.09 -22.09 -7.69
CA GLU A 420 27.78 -22.63 -9.02
C GLU A 420 26.42 -22.11 -9.55
N ASN A 421 25.47 -21.84 -8.66
CA ASN A 421 24.13 -21.33 -8.97
C ASN A 421 24.06 -19.80 -8.83
N CYS A 422 25.07 -19.07 -9.29
CA CYS A 422 25.03 -17.61 -9.23
C CYS A 422 24.04 -17.02 -10.23
N GLY A 423 23.09 -16.23 -9.77
CA GLY A 423 22.05 -15.58 -10.57
C GLY A 423 22.42 -14.22 -11.15
N ARG A 424 23.45 -13.55 -10.61
CA ARG A 424 24.03 -12.34 -11.20
C ARG A 424 25.49 -12.18 -10.81
N TYR A 425 26.32 -11.82 -11.79
CA TYR A 425 27.70 -11.42 -11.56
C TYR A 425 27.87 -9.91 -11.65
N HIS A 426 28.74 -9.37 -10.80
CA HIS A 426 29.29 -8.03 -10.93
C HIS A 426 30.71 -8.13 -11.52
N GLU A 427 31.01 -7.25 -12.48
CA GLU A 427 32.31 -7.16 -13.15
C GLU A 427 33.19 -6.19 -12.37
N VAL A 428 34.16 -6.71 -11.62
CA VAL A 428 35.01 -5.91 -10.74
C VAL A 428 35.94 -5.01 -11.57
N VAL A 429 35.76 -3.70 -11.46
CA VAL A 429 36.60 -2.66 -12.09
C VAL A 429 37.53 -1.99 -11.07
N ASP A 430 38.40 -1.10 -11.55
CA ASP A 430 39.40 -0.44 -10.73
C ASP A 430 38.72 0.55 -9.76
N GLY A 431 38.99 0.41 -8.46
CA GLY A 431 38.34 1.17 -7.39
C GLY A 431 37.16 0.48 -6.71
N ASP A 432 36.70 -0.68 -7.19
CA ASP A 432 35.67 -1.46 -6.50
C ASP A 432 36.19 -2.05 -5.19
N THR A 433 35.35 -1.97 -4.16
CA THR A 433 35.54 -2.69 -2.90
C THR A 433 34.31 -3.55 -2.65
N CYS A 434 34.41 -4.64 -1.89
CA CYS A 434 33.23 -5.46 -1.60
C CYS A 434 32.13 -4.65 -0.90
N ASN A 435 32.48 -3.66 -0.10
CA ASN A 435 31.51 -2.78 0.54
C ASN A 435 30.78 -1.91 -0.49
N LEU A 436 31.48 -1.39 -1.50
CA LEU A 436 30.84 -0.68 -2.60
C LEU A 436 29.96 -1.61 -3.44
N VAL A 437 30.41 -2.82 -3.74
CA VAL A 437 29.61 -3.85 -4.43
C VAL A 437 28.36 -4.21 -3.61
N CYS A 438 28.52 -4.40 -2.30
CA CYS A 438 27.42 -4.64 -1.36
C CYS A 438 26.39 -3.50 -1.37
N LEU A 439 26.86 -2.25 -1.35
CA LEU A 439 26.01 -1.06 -1.40
C LEU A 439 25.27 -0.93 -2.74
N ILE A 440 25.94 -1.23 -3.87
CA ILE A 440 25.35 -1.17 -5.21
C ILE A 440 24.20 -2.18 -5.36
N TYR A 441 24.35 -3.38 -4.80
CA TYR A 441 23.38 -4.47 -4.97
C TYR A 441 22.48 -4.70 -3.75
N GLY A 442 22.61 -3.89 -2.70
CA GLY A 442 21.81 -4.00 -1.48
C GLY A 442 22.03 -5.33 -0.74
N VAL A 443 23.22 -5.93 -0.84
CA VAL A 443 23.59 -7.19 -0.15
C VAL A 443 24.56 -6.92 0.99
N THR A 444 24.57 -7.74 2.03
CA THR A 444 25.58 -7.61 3.09
C THR A 444 26.89 -8.28 2.68
N PHE A 445 28.00 -7.86 3.28
CA PHE A 445 29.29 -8.49 2.99
C PHE A 445 29.32 -9.98 3.32
N ALA A 446 28.63 -10.40 4.38
CA ALA A 446 28.48 -11.82 4.71
C ALA A 446 27.75 -12.60 3.61
N VAL A 447 26.72 -12.02 3.00
CA VAL A 447 26.00 -12.62 1.86
C VAL A 447 26.91 -12.67 0.62
N LEU A 448 27.67 -11.60 0.35
CA LEU A 448 28.62 -11.56 -0.76
C LEU A 448 29.76 -12.60 -0.59
N GLN A 449 30.26 -12.81 0.63
CA GLN A 449 31.22 -13.86 0.95
C GLN A 449 30.62 -15.26 0.86
N LYS A 450 29.35 -15.44 1.26
CA LYS A 450 28.63 -16.71 1.08
C LYS A 450 28.58 -17.09 -0.40
N PHE A 451 28.33 -16.12 -1.28
CA PHE A 451 28.30 -16.33 -2.72
C PHE A 451 29.69 -16.48 -3.33
N ASN A 452 30.75 -16.03 -2.65
CA ASN A 452 32.12 -16.03 -3.13
C ASN A 452 33.09 -16.32 -1.99
N THR A 453 33.18 -17.60 -1.62
CA THR A 453 33.84 -18.09 -0.41
C THR A 453 35.34 -17.85 -0.35
N TYR A 454 35.98 -17.51 -1.46
CA TYR A 454 37.39 -17.11 -1.46
C TYR A 454 37.58 -15.66 -1.01
N LEU A 455 36.55 -14.80 -1.06
CA LEU A 455 36.62 -13.47 -0.45
C LEU A 455 36.89 -13.61 1.05
N ASN A 456 38.00 -13.05 1.51
CA ASN A 456 38.35 -13.08 2.93
C ASN A 456 37.51 -12.07 3.72
N THR A 457 37.51 -12.22 5.04
CA THR A 457 36.69 -11.40 5.97
C THR A 457 36.97 -9.90 5.91
N ASP A 458 38.08 -9.50 5.31
CA ASP A 458 38.50 -8.11 5.20
C ASP A 458 38.32 -7.56 3.76
N CYS A 459 37.77 -8.36 2.83
CA CYS A 459 37.69 -8.06 1.39
C CYS A 459 39.02 -7.59 0.75
N THR A 460 40.17 -8.02 1.27
CA THR A 460 41.47 -7.57 0.72
C THR A 460 41.88 -8.30 -0.55
N ASN A 461 41.06 -9.23 -1.02
CA ASN A 461 41.36 -10.14 -2.12
C ASN A 461 40.31 -10.15 -3.25
N LEU A 462 39.53 -9.09 -3.42
CA LEU A 462 38.70 -8.89 -4.61
C LEU A 462 39.62 -8.61 -5.83
N TRP A 463 39.46 -9.38 -6.91
CA TRP A 463 40.35 -9.35 -8.08
C TRP A 463 39.80 -8.40 -9.13
N LEU A 464 40.60 -7.43 -9.52
CA LEU A 464 40.32 -6.60 -10.68
C LEU A 464 40.15 -7.48 -11.93
N LYS A 465 39.18 -7.15 -12.79
CA LYS A 465 38.82 -7.93 -13.99
C LYS A 465 38.39 -9.37 -13.69
N SER A 466 37.69 -9.56 -12.58
CA SER A 466 37.01 -10.83 -12.24
C SER A 466 35.50 -10.62 -12.10
N SER A 467 34.74 -11.70 -12.26
CA SER A 467 33.31 -11.68 -11.96
C SER A 467 33.07 -12.19 -10.54
N VAL A 468 32.29 -11.44 -9.76
CA VAL A 468 31.91 -11.80 -8.38
C VAL A 468 30.40 -12.01 -8.32
N CYS A 469 29.96 -13.10 -7.71
CA CYS A 469 28.55 -13.42 -7.61
C CYS A 469 27.85 -12.49 -6.62
N VAL A 470 26.83 -11.77 -7.05
CA VAL A 470 26.11 -10.82 -6.18
C VAL A 470 24.68 -11.26 -5.88
N GLY A 471 24.29 -12.47 -6.31
CA GLY A 471 23.00 -13.07 -5.99
C GLY A 471 22.95 -14.56 -6.35
N GLU A 472 22.41 -15.40 -5.46
CA GLU A 472 22.21 -16.84 -5.71
C GLU A 472 20.89 -17.12 -6.43
N VAL A 473 20.84 -18.23 -7.17
CA VAL A 473 19.60 -18.77 -7.74
C VAL A 473 18.90 -19.61 -6.70
N VAL A 474 17.61 -19.34 -6.49
CA VAL A 474 16.79 -20.06 -5.51
C VAL A 474 16.07 -21.22 -6.22
N TYR A 475 16.37 -22.46 -5.80
CA TYR A 475 15.67 -23.68 -6.24
C TYR A 475 14.98 -24.32 -5.04
N SER A 476 13.72 -24.76 -5.17
CA SER A 476 13.13 -25.64 -4.15
C SER A 476 12.29 -26.78 -4.76
N GLN A 477 12.42 -27.97 -4.16
CA GLN A 477 11.81 -29.26 -4.51
C GLN A 477 11.51 -30.04 -3.18
N PRO A 478 10.67 -31.11 -3.18
CA PRO A 478 9.63 -31.37 -2.17
C PRO A 478 9.95 -32.48 -1.13
N VAL A 479 9.15 -32.59 -0.04
CA VAL A 479 8.54 -33.81 0.57
C VAL A 479 8.04 -33.52 2.01
N SER A 480 6.83 -34.02 2.29
CA SER A 480 6.15 -34.12 3.60
C SER A 480 6.76 -35.21 4.52
N THR A 481 6.81 -34.97 5.84
CA THR A 481 6.24 -35.85 6.90
C THR A 481 6.35 -35.20 8.30
N ASP A 482 5.18 -35.02 8.93
CA ASP A 482 4.84 -35.08 10.36
C ASP A 482 5.38 -34.10 11.45
N VAL A 483 4.41 -33.29 11.91
CA VAL A 483 3.99 -32.95 13.29
C VAL A 483 4.89 -32.10 14.22
N ALA A 484 4.31 -30.94 14.57
CA ALA A 484 4.55 -30.04 15.72
C ALA A 484 5.68 -29.00 15.62
N LEU A 485 5.33 -27.75 15.29
CA LEU A 485 5.08 -26.64 16.24
C LEU A 485 4.88 -25.31 15.48
N TRP A 486 4.00 -24.48 16.02
CA TRP A 486 3.41 -23.27 15.41
C TRP A 486 4.35 -22.03 15.40
N PHE A 487 3.89 -21.02 14.64
CA PHE A 487 4.37 -19.65 14.44
C PHE A 487 5.35 -19.43 13.28
N HIS A 488 4.85 -19.38 12.03
CA HIS A 488 5.47 -18.63 10.93
C HIS A 488 4.38 -18.08 9.98
N THR A 489 4.50 -16.78 9.71
CA THR A 489 3.73 -15.95 8.78
C THR A 489 3.88 -16.42 7.32
N PRO A 490 2.89 -16.14 6.45
CA PRO A 490 2.76 -16.80 5.14
C PRO A 490 3.85 -16.32 4.16
N THR A 491 4.70 -17.25 3.72
CA THR A 491 5.67 -17.01 2.66
C THR A 491 5.08 -17.30 1.29
N ILE A 492 5.49 -16.46 0.35
CA ILE A 492 5.16 -16.38 -1.07
C ILE A 492 5.42 -17.70 -1.80
N ILE A 493 4.50 -18.00 -2.73
CA ILE A 493 4.40 -19.17 -3.59
C ILE A 493 5.64 -19.34 -4.48
N ASN A 494 6.10 -20.59 -4.62
CA ASN A 494 7.17 -21.05 -5.50
C ASN A 494 6.87 -20.79 -7.00
N PRO A 495 7.87 -20.45 -7.83
CA PRO A 495 7.71 -20.23 -9.28
C PRO A 495 7.84 -21.52 -10.11
N LEU A 496 7.05 -22.54 -9.78
CA LEU A 496 6.88 -23.75 -10.62
C LEU A 496 5.43 -24.28 -10.59
N LEU A 497 4.44 -23.46 -10.28
CA LEU A 497 3.04 -23.89 -10.39
C LEU A 497 2.57 -23.77 -11.83
N SER A 498 2.54 -24.90 -12.54
CA SER A 498 1.58 -25.12 -13.61
C SER A 498 0.17 -25.21 -13.01
N MET A 499 -0.85 -24.84 -13.77
CA MET A 499 -2.24 -25.01 -13.35
C MET A 499 -2.54 -26.48 -13.05
N ASN A 500 -3.26 -26.77 -11.96
CA ASN A 500 -3.77 -28.12 -11.72
C ASN A 500 -5.00 -28.37 -12.60
N VAL A 501 -4.75 -28.58 -13.90
CA VAL A 501 -5.77 -28.65 -14.95
C VAL A 501 -6.88 -29.66 -14.61
N ASP A 502 -6.51 -30.88 -14.20
CA ASP A 502 -7.48 -31.94 -13.89
C ASP A 502 -8.36 -31.57 -12.69
N ARG A 503 -7.78 -30.94 -11.66
CA ARG A 503 -8.55 -30.46 -10.49
C ARG A 503 -9.48 -29.31 -10.88
N CYS A 504 -9.01 -28.34 -11.65
CA CYS A 504 -9.82 -27.23 -12.13
C CYS A 504 -10.99 -27.70 -13.00
N ILE A 505 -10.76 -28.65 -13.92
CA ILE A 505 -11.82 -29.27 -14.72
C ILE A 505 -12.86 -29.94 -13.81
N ALA A 506 -12.40 -30.74 -12.84
CA ALA A 506 -13.29 -31.45 -11.93
C ALA A 506 -14.13 -30.49 -11.10
N LEU A 507 -13.52 -29.46 -10.49
CA LEU A 507 -14.23 -28.48 -9.66
C LEU A 507 -15.22 -27.64 -10.48
N HIS A 508 -14.80 -27.12 -11.63
CA HIS A 508 -15.64 -26.33 -12.51
C HIS A 508 -16.87 -27.11 -12.98
N ASN A 509 -16.67 -28.33 -13.49
CA ASN A 509 -17.77 -29.15 -13.99
C ASN A 509 -18.69 -29.64 -12.86
N GLU A 510 -18.18 -29.78 -11.63
CA GLU A 510 -19.00 -30.12 -10.46
C GLU A 510 -19.93 -28.96 -10.04
N ILE A 511 -19.44 -27.71 -10.05
CA ILE A 511 -20.29 -26.52 -9.80
C ILE A 511 -21.43 -26.46 -10.82
N LEU A 512 -21.10 -26.61 -12.10
CA LEU A 512 -22.07 -26.59 -13.18
C LEU A 512 -23.10 -27.72 -13.03
N ARG A 513 -22.63 -28.93 -12.71
CA ARG A 513 -23.50 -30.08 -12.42
C ARG A 513 -24.45 -29.81 -11.26
N HIS A 514 -23.97 -29.20 -10.17
CA HIS A 514 -24.81 -28.82 -9.05
C HIS A 514 -25.92 -27.90 -9.51
N GLY A 515 -25.59 -26.77 -10.14
CA GLY A 515 -26.58 -25.80 -10.62
C GLY A 515 -27.59 -26.44 -11.55
N TRP A 516 -27.13 -27.24 -12.51
CA TRP A 516 -28.00 -27.93 -13.46
C TRP A 516 -29.02 -28.86 -12.81
N VAL A 517 -28.54 -29.76 -11.94
CA VAL A 517 -29.40 -30.76 -11.29
C VAL A 517 -30.35 -30.10 -10.31
N SER A 518 -29.89 -29.10 -9.55
CA SER A 518 -30.71 -28.45 -8.54
C SER A 518 -31.77 -27.51 -9.13
N SER A 519 -31.62 -27.06 -10.39
CA SER A 519 -32.71 -26.45 -11.19
C SER A 519 -33.80 -27.43 -11.64
N GLY A 520 -33.78 -28.68 -11.19
CA GLY A 520 -34.74 -29.71 -11.60
C GLY A 520 -34.48 -30.30 -12.99
N ARG A 521 -33.33 -30.00 -13.62
CA ARG A 521 -32.96 -30.56 -14.92
C ARG A 521 -32.35 -31.95 -14.76
N ARG A 522 -32.56 -32.80 -15.78
CA ARG A 522 -32.10 -34.19 -15.75
C ARG A 522 -30.58 -34.27 -15.95
N LEU A 523 -29.92 -35.08 -15.13
CA LEU A 523 -28.48 -35.28 -15.23
C LEU A 523 -28.09 -35.91 -16.57
N GLU A 524 -28.94 -36.80 -17.12
CA GLU A 524 -28.66 -37.49 -18.38
C GLU A 524 -28.64 -36.55 -19.59
N SER A 525 -29.27 -35.38 -19.49
CA SER A 525 -29.23 -34.34 -20.53
C SER A 525 -28.06 -33.36 -20.39
N LEU A 526 -27.31 -33.41 -19.28
CA LEU A 526 -26.21 -32.47 -19.03
C LEU A 526 -25.13 -32.58 -20.11
N ASP A 527 -24.68 -33.80 -20.41
CA ASP A 527 -23.59 -34.05 -21.37
C ASP A 527 -23.98 -33.71 -22.81
N SER A 528 -25.26 -33.88 -23.18
CA SER A 528 -25.74 -33.55 -24.53
C SER A 528 -25.96 -32.05 -24.75
N THR A 529 -26.09 -31.28 -23.67
CA THR A 529 -26.50 -29.88 -23.70
C THR A 529 -25.35 -28.94 -23.36
N CYS A 530 -24.64 -29.19 -22.26
CA CYS A 530 -23.51 -28.36 -21.82
C CYS A 530 -22.23 -28.85 -22.52
N LYS A 531 -21.93 -28.22 -23.65
CA LYS A 531 -20.73 -28.50 -24.45
C LYS A 531 -19.48 -27.90 -23.80
N THR A 532 -18.31 -28.37 -24.23
CA THR A 532 -17.03 -27.77 -23.82
C THR A 532 -16.91 -26.34 -24.36
N TRP A 533 -16.02 -25.53 -23.79
CA TRP A 533 -15.80 -24.16 -24.25
C TRP A 533 -15.39 -24.11 -25.75
N PHE A 534 -14.46 -24.99 -26.17
CA PHE A 534 -14.07 -25.08 -27.59
C PHE A 534 -15.23 -25.56 -28.49
N ASP A 535 -16.01 -26.56 -28.07
CA ASP A 535 -17.17 -27.02 -28.85
C ASP A 535 -18.29 -25.98 -28.95
N THR A 536 -18.36 -25.06 -27.97
CA THR A 536 -19.36 -23.99 -27.91
C THR A 536 -18.99 -22.84 -28.83
N PHE A 537 -17.73 -22.40 -28.81
CA PHE A 537 -17.28 -21.22 -29.57
C PHE A 537 -16.59 -21.54 -30.91
N GLY A 538 -16.30 -22.82 -31.18
CA GLY A 538 -15.85 -23.33 -32.49
C GLY A 538 -14.65 -22.57 -33.06
N ASP A 539 -14.79 -22.12 -34.31
CA ASP A 539 -13.71 -21.43 -35.04
C ASP A 539 -13.17 -20.18 -34.31
N ALA A 540 -14.02 -19.47 -33.55
CA ALA A 540 -13.60 -18.29 -32.78
C ALA A 540 -12.68 -18.67 -31.60
N ALA A 541 -12.92 -19.82 -30.98
CA ALA A 541 -12.04 -20.37 -29.95
C ALA A 541 -10.71 -20.86 -30.55
N GLU A 542 -10.77 -21.54 -31.69
CA GLU A 542 -9.57 -22.00 -32.40
C GLU A 542 -8.67 -20.85 -32.87
N ALA A 543 -9.26 -19.73 -33.28
CA ALA A 543 -8.51 -18.54 -33.70
C ALA A 543 -7.62 -17.95 -32.59
N ILE A 544 -8.06 -18.03 -31.34
CA ILE A 544 -7.30 -17.49 -30.19
C ILE A 544 -6.47 -18.56 -29.46
N ARG A 545 -6.62 -19.84 -29.78
CA ARG A 545 -5.83 -20.95 -29.20
C ARG A 545 -4.31 -20.68 -29.13
N PRO A 546 -3.65 -20.08 -30.14
CA PRO A 546 -2.22 -19.79 -30.06
C PRO A 546 -1.83 -18.72 -29.03
N GLN A 547 -2.79 -17.93 -28.55
CA GLN A 547 -2.60 -16.87 -27.55
C GLN A 547 -2.84 -17.37 -26.12
N LEU A 548 -3.27 -18.63 -25.96
CA LEU A 548 -3.59 -19.23 -24.68
C LEU A 548 -2.45 -20.15 -24.21
N SER A 549 -2.18 -20.17 -22.90
CA SER A 549 -1.20 -21.09 -22.33
C SER A 549 -1.65 -22.56 -22.50
N PRO A 550 -0.71 -23.51 -22.66
CA PRO A 550 -1.06 -24.92 -22.90
C PRO A 550 -1.99 -25.52 -21.84
N ASP A 551 -1.80 -25.14 -20.59
CA ASP A 551 -2.63 -25.61 -19.48
C ASP A 551 -4.05 -25.03 -19.54
N LEU A 552 -4.16 -23.74 -19.87
CA LEU A 552 -5.47 -23.10 -20.04
C LEU A 552 -6.22 -23.69 -21.24
N VAL A 553 -5.52 -23.99 -22.34
CA VAL A 553 -6.10 -24.71 -23.48
C VAL A 553 -6.65 -26.05 -23.04
N ARG A 554 -5.87 -26.86 -22.31
CA ARG A 554 -6.32 -28.18 -21.81
C ARG A 554 -7.52 -28.05 -20.87
N PHE A 555 -7.56 -27.02 -20.02
CA PHE A 555 -8.71 -26.72 -19.19
C PHE A 555 -9.95 -26.41 -20.03
N LEU A 556 -9.87 -25.47 -20.99
CA LEU A 556 -10.99 -25.06 -21.84
C LEU A 556 -11.47 -26.15 -22.81
N GLU A 557 -10.61 -27.11 -23.17
CA GLU A 557 -11.00 -28.31 -23.94
C GLU A 557 -11.97 -29.22 -23.17
N HIS A 558 -12.04 -29.10 -21.85
CA HIS A 558 -12.83 -29.98 -20.98
C HIS A 558 -13.80 -29.25 -20.04
N ALA A 559 -13.58 -27.95 -19.82
CA ALA A 559 -14.47 -27.08 -19.08
C ALA A 559 -15.71 -26.78 -19.93
N ARG A 560 -16.88 -26.84 -19.31
CA ARG A 560 -18.17 -26.75 -20.00
C ARG A 560 -18.81 -25.39 -19.82
N VAL A 561 -19.55 -24.94 -20.82
CA VAL A 561 -20.33 -23.71 -20.75
C VAL A 561 -21.79 -24.09 -20.55
N ILE A 562 -22.45 -23.43 -19.59
CA ILE A 562 -23.87 -23.66 -19.32
C ILE A 562 -24.77 -22.74 -20.17
N GLN A 563 -25.64 -23.34 -20.98
CA GLN A 563 -26.63 -22.64 -21.80
C GLN A 563 -27.99 -23.32 -21.64
N ASP A 564 -29.06 -22.53 -21.67
CA ASP A 564 -30.41 -23.06 -21.64
C ASP A 564 -30.72 -23.75 -22.99
N PRO A 565 -31.10 -25.04 -22.98
CA PRO A 565 -31.33 -25.82 -24.21
C PRO A 565 -32.56 -25.39 -25.02
N GLU A 566 -33.53 -24.74 -24.39
CA GLU A 566 -34.80 -24.37 -25.03
C GLU A 566 -34.72 -22.99 -25.67
N THR A 567 -34.03 -22.06 -25.03
CA THR A 567 -33.92 -20.65 -25.41
C THR A 567 -32.55 -20.30 -26.03
N GLY A 568 -31.52 -21.10 -25.76
CA GLY A 568 -30.13 -20.82 -26.18
C GLY A 568 -29.46 -19.70 -25.38
N ALA A 569 -30.10 -19.18 -24.33
CA ALA A 569 -29.54 -18.13 -23.48
C ALA A 569 -28.46 -18.69 -22.54
N ASP A 570 -27.46 -17.87 -22.21
CA ASP A 570 -26.46 -18.24 -21.19
C ASP A 570 -27.14 -18.32 -19.81
N LEU A 571 -26.97 -19.45 -19.11
CA LEU A 571 -27.28 -19.55 -17.68
C LEU A 571 -26.08 -19.07 -16.87
N CYS A 572 -26.30 -18.72 -15.60
CA CYS A 572 -25.22 -18.33 -14.71
C CYS A 572 -24.43 -19.56 -14.21
N PHE A 573 -23.11 -19.52 -14.36
CA PHE A 573 -22.20 -20.55 -13.84
C PHE A 573 -22.20 -20.59 -12.32
N PHE A 574 -22.19 -19.43 -11.68
CA PHE A 574 -22.24 -19.26 -10.23
C PHE A 574 -22.96 -17.94 -9.91
N TYR A 575 -23.44 -17.74 -8.67
CA TYR A 575 -24.25 -16.56 -8.32
C TYR A 575 -23.61 -15.23 -8.75
N TRP A 576 -22.30 -15.07 -8.54
CA TRP A 576 -21.60 -13.86 -8.95
C TRP A 576 -21.08 -13.88 -10.41
N PHE A 577 -21.03 -15.03 -11.08
CA PHE A 577 -20.35 -15.19 -12.37
C PHE A 577 -21.27 -15.77 -13.44
N LYS A 578 -21.37 -15.05 -14.55
CA LYS A 578 -22.20 -15.40 -15.68
C LYS A 578 -21.73 -16.72 -16.31
N ASN A 579 -20.50 -16.78 -16.79
CA ASN A 579 -19.92 -18.00 -17.37
C ASN A 579 -18.41 -17.82 -17.58
N LEU A 580 -17.76 -18.85 -18.11
CA LEU A 580 -16.46 -18.67 -18.78
C LEU A 580 -16.61 -17.59 -19.87
N ALA A 581 -15.68 -16.65 -19.92
CA ALA A 581 -15.71 -15.60 -20.92
C ALA A 581 -15.58 -16.19 -22.33
N GLY A 582 -16.36 -15.69 -23.28
CA GLY A 582 -16.19 -16.06 -24.69
C GLY A 582 -14.89 -15.50 -25.27
N PRO A 583 -14.40 -15.99 -26.43
CA PRO A 583 -13.10 -15.63 -27.00
C PRO A 583 -12.84 -14.11 -27.11
N LYS A 584 -13.84 -13.34 -27.54
CA LYS A 584 -13.74 -11.88 -27.65
C LYS A 584 -13.71 -11.21 -26.28
N SER A 585 -14.60 -11.59 -25.37
CA SER A 585 -14.72 -10.98 -24.04
C SER A 585 -13.52 -11.27 -23.12
N MET A 586 -12.85 -12.40 -23.35
CA MET A 586 -11.67 -12.84 -22.58
C MET A 586 -10.52 -11.83 -22.64
N PHE A 587 -10.34 -11.17 -23.78
CA PHE A 587 -9.29 -10.16 -24.00
C PHE A 587 -9.79 -8.72 -24.03
N LYS A 588 -11.09 -8.49 -24.29
CA LYS A 588 -11.69 -7.16 -24.44
C LYS A 588 -11.40 -6.18 -23.29
N GLN A 589 -11.33 -6.67 -22.04
CA GLN A 589 -11.02 -5.80 -20.90
C GLN A 589 -9.52 -5.71 -20.60
N ALA A 590 -8.73 -6.72 -20.98
CA ALA A 590 -7.28 -6.71 -20.85
C ALA A 590 -6.61 -5.68 -21.78
N GLU A 591 -7.29 -5.27 -22.84
CA GLU A 591 -6.90 -4.16 -23.72
C GLU A 591 -6.87 -2.80 -22.99
N GLY A 592 -7.68 -2.61 -21.94
CA GLY A 592 -7.65 -1.39 -21.12
C GLY A 592 -6.57 -1.39 -20.04
N TRP A 593 -5.85 -2.49 -19.84
CA TRP A 593 -4.79 -2.64 -18.83
C TRP A 593 -3.39 -2.52 -19.41
N LEU A 594 -3.26 -1.84 -20.56
CA LEU A 594 -2.00 -1.64 -21.28
C LEU A 594 -0.92 -0.98 -20.40
N ASP A 595 -1.31 -0.10 -19.48
CA ASP A 595 -0.41 0.58 -18.54
C ASP A 595 0.25 -0.35 -17.51
N TYR A 596 -0.26 -1.57 -17.33
CA TYR A 596 0.35 -2.61 -16.48
C TYR A 596 1.43 -3.44 -17.19
N GLY A 597 1.66 -3.22 -18.50
CA GLY A 597 2.75 -3.85 -19.25
C GLY A 597 2.59 -5.36 -19.49
N ARG A 598 1.38 -5.91 -19.35
CA ARG A 598 1.07 -7.36 -19.42
C ARG A 598 0.01 -7.72 -20.47
N TYR A 599 0.07 -7.08 -21.64
CA TYR A 599 -0.86 -7.35 -22.74
C TYR A 599 -0.74 -8.79 -23.24
N GLY A 600 -1.85 -9.54 -23.28
CA GLY A 600 -1.89 -10.95 -23.67
C GLY A 600 -1.57 -11.96 -22.55
N GLN A 601 -1.02 -11.51 -21.42
CA GLN A 601 -0.74 -12.33 -20.25
C GLN A 601 -1.94 -12.43 -19.30
N LEU A 602 -2.61 -11.31 -19.02
CA LEU A 602 -3.82 -11.25 -18.21
C LEU A 602 -5.06 -11.39 -19.08
N LEU A 603 -6.03 -12.20 -18.66
CA LEU A 603 -7.33 -12.31 -19.30
C LEU A 603 -8.45 -12.37 -18.28
N VAL A 604 -9.67 -12.05 -18.70
CA VAL A 604 -10.88 -12.31 -17.90
C VAL A 604 -11.34 -13.73 -18.20
N LEU A 605 -11.14 -14.66 -17.27
CA LEU A 605 -11.48 -16.07 -17.45
C LEU A 605 -12.96 -16.36 -17.19
N TYR A 606 -13.54 -15.74 -16.14
CA TYR A 606 -14.97 -15.79 -15.86
C TYR A 606 -15.53 -14.37 -15.85
N SER A 607 -16.61 -14.13 -16.60
CA SER A 607 -17.30 -12.84 -16.60
C SER A 607 -18.21 -12.71 -15.39
N MET A 608 -18.16 -11.57 -14.69
CA MET A 608 -19.06 -11.32 -13.57
C MET A 608 -20.50 -11.04 -14.06
N ASN A 609 -21.47 -11.34 -13.21
CA ASN A 609 -22.84 -10.87 -13.38
C ASN A 609 -22.93 -9.35 -13.15
N ASN A 610 -23.96 -8.70 -13.70
CA ASN A 610 -24.11 -7.25 -13.70
C ASN A 610 -24.61 -6.72 -12.34
N PHE A 611 -23.69 -6.60 -11.37
CA PHE A 611 -23.94 -5.99 -10.05
C PHE A 611 -23.60 -4.49 -9.99
N THR A 612 -22.70 -4.00 -10.85
CA THR A 612 -22.19 -2.61 -10.89
C THR A 612 -22.20 -2.05 -12.31
N GLY A 613 -22.03 -0.74 -12.53
CA GLY A 613 -22.09 -0.13 -13.87
C GLY A 613 -20.91 -0.48 -14.81
N HIS A 614 -19.79 -0.97 -14.27
CA HIS A 614 -18.54 -1.21 -15.00
C HIS A 614 -17.85 -2.52 -14.56
N TRP A 615 -18.59 -3.63 -14.65
CA TRP A 615 -18.17 -4.93 -14.13
C TRP A 615 -17.04 -5.59 -14.94
N CYS A 616 -16.19 -6.34 -14.24
CA CYS A 616 -15.12 -7.14 -14.83
C CYS A 616 -15.36 -8.65 -14.65
N GLY A 617 -14.68 -9.30 -13.71
CA GLY A 617 -14.71 -10.76 -13.57
C GLY A 617 -13.50 -11.34 -12.85
N LEU A 618 -13.30 -12.65 -12.99
CA LEU A 618 -12.11 -13.33 -12.51
C LEU A 618 -10.99 -13.13 -13.54
N VAL A 619 -9.97 -12.36 -13.16
CA VAL A 619 -8.77 -12.12 -13.96
C VAL A 619 -7.79 -13.26 -13.70
N TYR A 620 -7.25 -13.85 -14.77
CA TYR A 620 -6.30 -14.95 -14.73
C TYR A 620 -5.01 -14.54 -15.44
N ASP A 621 -3.89 -14.71 -14.75
CA ASP A 621 -2.53 -14.55 -15.28
C ASP A 621 -2.07 -15.89 -15.84
N GLN A 622 -1.96 -15.95 -17.16
CA GLN A 622 -1.61 -17.18 -17.86
C GLN A 622 -0.15 -17.59 -17.69
N GLU A 623 0.75 -16.68 -17.33
CA GLU A 623 2.17 -16.98 -17.07
C GLU A 623 2.38 -17.41 -15.62
N ALA A 624 1.71 -16.75 -14.68
CA ALA A 624 1.80 -17.09 -13.26
C ALA A 624 0.91 -18.26 -12.86
N HIS A 625 -0.10 -18.60 -13.69
CA HIS A 625 -1.16 -19.57 -13.38
C HIS A 625 -1.97 -19.23 -12.12
N LEU A 626 -2.18 -17.93 -11.89
CA LEU A 626 -2.91 -17.40 -10.74
C LEU A 626 -4.08 -16.52 -11.19
N CYS A 627 -5.03 -16.30 -10.29
CA CYS A 627 -6.21 -15.48 -10.51
C CYS A 627 -6.55 -14.60 -9.32
N ILE A 628 -7.37 -13.60 -9.62
CA ILE A 628 -7.96 -12.68 -8.67
C ILE A 628 -9.33 -12.23 -9.19
N VAL A 629 -10.30 -12.01 -8.29
CA VAL A 629 -11.58 -11.41 -8.70
C VAL A 629 -11.45 -9.90 -8.71
N CYS A 630 -11.74 -9.30 -9.86
CA CYS A 630 -11.85 -7.87 -10.08
C CYS A 630 -13.33 -7.54 -10.31
N PRO A 631 -14.06 -7.02 -9.31
CA PRO A 631 -15.50 -6.78 -9.44
C PRO A 631 -15.83 -5.69 -10.47
N SER A 632 -15.06 -4.61 -10.47
CA SER A 632 -15.19 -3.47 -11.37
C SER A 632 -13.84 -3.08 -11.97
N ILE A 633 -13.83 -2.57 -13.21
CA ILE A 633 -12.62 -2.03 -13.82
C ILE A 633 -12.02 -0.86 -13.01
N HIS A 634 -12.84 -0.16 -12.22
CA HIS A 634 -12.38 0.92 -11.34
C HIS A 634 -11.59 0.41 -10.14
N ASP A 635 -11.74 -0.87 -9.80
CA ASP A 635 -11.00 -1.49 -8.70
C ASP A 635 -9.65 -2.05 -9.17
N ALA A 636 -9.36 -2.00 -10.49
CA ALA A 636 -8.20 -2.64 -11.10
C ALA A 636 -6.87 -2.16 -10.49
N ASP A 637 -6.72 -0.86 -10.25
CA ASP A 637 -5.47 -0.29 -9.71
C ASP A 637 -5.19 -0.80 -8.29
N GLU A 638 -6.19 -0.79 -7.41
CA GLU A 638 -6.05 -1.28 -6.04
C GLU A 638 -5.88 -2.81 -5.99
N ILE A 639 -6.56 -3.54 -6.88
CA ILE A 639 -6.54 -5.00 -6.93
C ILE A 639 -5.24 -5.54 -7.55
N PHE A 640 -4.72 -4.91 -8.59
CA PHE A 640 -3.48 -5.35 -9.26
C PHE A 640 -2.22 -4.92 -8.50
N GLU A 641 -2.29 -3.90 -7.65
CA GLU A 641 -1.24 -3.60 -6.66
C GLU A 641 -1.18 -4.63 -5.51
N GLN A 642 -2.18 -5.51 -5.36
CA GLN A 642 -2.16 -6.53 -4.31
C GLN A 642 -1.11 -7.60 -4.56
N LYS A 643 -0.43 -7.97 -3.47
CA LYS A 643 0.67 -8.95 -3.50
C LYS A 643 0.22 -10.41 -3.54
N ILE A 644 -1.09 -10.70 -3.42
CA ILE A 644 -1.61 -12.06 -3.23
C ILE A 644 -2.63 -12.42 -4.30
N TRP A 645 -2.20 -13.28 -5.23
CA TRP A 645 -3.04 -13.93 -6.24
C TRP A 645 -3.12 -15.43 -5.94
N TYR A 646 -4.16 -16.11 -6.45
CA TYR A 646 -4.49 -17.46 -6.03
C TYR A 646 -4.58 -18.44 -7.21
N PRO A 647 -4.19 -19.72 -7.05
CA PRO A 647 -4.45 -20.73 -8.06
C PRO A 647 -5.95 -20.84 -8.39
N LEU A 648 -6.30 -21.13 -9.64
CA LEU A 648 -7.70 -21.17 -10.08
C LEU A 648 -8.53 -22.19 -9.30
N GLU A 649 -7.94 -23.33 -8.94
CA GLU A 649 -8.58 -24.36 -8.13
C GLU A 649 -9.02 -23.83 -6.76
N THR A 650 -8.35 -22.82 -6.21
CA THR A 650 -8.71 -22.22 -4.93
C THR A 650 -10.02 -21.43 -5.06
N ALA A 651 -10.17 -20.64 -6.13
CA ALA A 651 -11.41 -19.92 -6.41
C ALA A 651 -12.58 -20.88 -6.65
N LEU A 652 -12.36 -21.92 -7.47
CA LEU A 652 -13.39 -22.92 -7.78
C LEU A 652 -13.79 -23.74 -6.55
N GLU A 653 -12.83 -24.13 -5.71
CA GLU A 653 -13.11 -24.86 -4.48
C GLU A 653 -13.90 -24.01 -3.49
N PHE A 654 -13.55 -22.73 -3.35
CA PHE A 654 -14.30 -21.78 -2.54
C PHE A 654 -15.76 -21.67 -3.01
N TRP A 655 -16.01 -21.46 -4.31
CA TRP A 655 -17.37 -21.35 -4.86
C TRP A 655 -18.16 -22.64 -4.68
N LEU A 656 -17.55 -23.80 -4.93
CA LEU A 656 -18.19 -25.10 -4.67
C LEU A 656 -18.51 -25.29 -3.18
N GLY A 657 -17.65 -24.79 -2.29
CA GLY A 657 -17.90 -24.74 -0.84
C GLY A 657 -19.16 -23.96 -0.50
N GLN A 658 -19.36 -22.78 -1.11
CA GLN A 658 -20.58 -21.97 -0.91
C GLN A 658 -21.85 -22.70 -1.38
N VAL A 659 -21.75 -23.44 -2.49
CA VAL A 659 -22.85 -24.29 -2.99
C VAL A 659 -23.15 -25.42 -2.00
N ARG A 660 -22.12 -26.12 -1.52
CA ARG A 660 -22.28 -27.25 -0.58
C ARG A 660 -22.83 -26.82 0.78
N LYS A 661 -22.48 -25.63 1.24
CA LYS A 661 -23.06 -25.01 2.45
C LYS A 661 -24.53 -24.59 2.25
N GLY A 662 -25.00 -24.53 1.02
CA GLY A 662 -26.32 -24.00 0.69
C GLY A 662 -26.42 -22.49 0.90
N ARG A 663 -25.30 -21.77 0.85
CA ARG A 663 -25.29 -20.29 0.81
C ARG A 663 -25.63 -19.79 -0.58
N ILE A 664 -25.17 -20.52 -1.60
CA ILE A 664 -25.60 -20.37 -2.97
C ILE A 664 -26.37 -21.63 -3.34
N ALA A 665 -27.67 -21.50 -3.59
CA ALA A 665 -28.55 -22.63 -3.90
C ALA A 665 -29.48 -22.26 -5.06
N THR A 666 -30.23 -23.22 -5.57
CA THR A 666 -31.27 -22.96 -6.57
C THR A 666 -32.64 -22.86 -5.89
N PRO A 667 -33.60 -22.11 -6.44
CA PRO A 667 -34.91 -21.94 -5.82
C PRO A 667 -35.60 -23.30 -5.59
N HIS A 668 -36.17 -23.48 -4.40
CA HIS A 668 -37.05 -24.61 -4.11
C HIS A 668 -38.47 -24.33 -4.66
N GLU A 669 -39.10 -25.32 -5.29
CA GLU A 669 -40.52 -25.23 -5.67
C GLU A 669 -41.38 -24.94 -4.42
N GLY A 670 -41.94 -23.72 -4.34
CA GLY A 670 -42.96 -23.36 -3.36
C GLY A 670 -42.59 -22.35 -2.27
N GLU A 671 -41.38 -21.77 -2.24
CA GLU A 671 -41.03 -20.68 -1.32
C GLU A 671 -40.81 -19.34 -2.05
N ASN A 672 -41.65 -18.36 -1.72
CA ASN A 672 -41.64 -16.94 -2.12
C ASN A 672 -41.35 -16.65 -3.60
N GLU A 673 -42.40 -16.63 -4.42
CA GLU A 673 -42.41 -16.01 -5.76
C GLU A 673 -41.87 -14.56 -5.75
N ASP A 674 -41.94 -13.86 -4.60
CA ASP A 674 -41.48 -12.47 -4.43
C ASP A 674 -39.94 -12.32 -4.29
N LEU A 675 -39.17 -13.40 -4.11
CA LEU A 675 -37.70 -13.38 -3.98
C LEU A 675 -36.97 -14.02 -5.17
N VAL A 676 -37.70 -14.43 -6.21
CA VAL A 676 -37.10 -14.99 -7.42
C VAL A 676 -36.48 -13.85 -8.22
N ASN A 677 -35.19 -13.61 -8.00
CA ASN A 677 -34.42 -12.77 -8.90
C ASN A 677 -34.20 -13.55 -10.20
N GLU A 678 -35.08 -13.36 -11.19
CA GLU A 678 -34.97 -13.92 -12.56
C GLU A 678 -33.63 -13.59 -13.24
N ARG A 679 -32.82 -12.70 -12.65
CA ARG A 679 -31.57 -12.18 -13.22
C ARG A 679 -30.39 -13.15 -13.18
N TYR A 680 -30.32 -14.11 -12.24
CA TYR A 680 -29.13 -14.97 -12.03
C TYR A 680 -29.42 -16.47 -12.05
N ASP A 681 -30.45 -16.88 -12.82
CA ASP A 681 -30.86 -18.29 -12.96
C ASP A 681 -29.65 -19.19 -13.29
N PRO A 682 -29.44 -20.31 -12.56
CA PRO A 682 -30.34 -20.87 -11.55
C PRO A 682 -30.08 -20.48 -10.10
N TRP A 683 -29.08 -19.66 -9.85
CA TRP A 683 -28.55 -19.45 -8.51
C TRP A 683 -29.27 -18.35 -7.74
N GLN A 684 -29.42 -18.57 -6.45
CA GLN A 684 -29.91 -17.62 -5.47
C GLN A 684 -28.94 -17.56 -4.29
N PHE A 685 -28.75 -16.35 -3.78
CA PHE A 685 -28.09 -16.14 -2.51
C PHE A 685 -29.07 -16.41 -1.38
N ILE A 686 -28.70 -17.32 -0.47
CA ILE A 686 -29.51 -17.72 0.68
C ILE A 686 -28.94 -17.01 1.91
N PRO A 687 -29.64 -16.00 2.47
CA PRO A 687 -29.12 -15.20 3.60
C PRO A 687 -28.78 -16.03 4.84
N TYR A 688 -29.52 -17.12 5.08
CA TYR A 688 -29.19 -18.17 6.04
C TYR A 688 -30.05 -19.41 5.77
N ASN A 689 -29.62 -20.57 6.27
CA ASN A 689 -30.42 -21.80 6.32
C ASN A 689 -30.33 -22.46 7.71
N ASP A 690 -31.09 -23.53 7.93
CA ASP A 690 -31.12 -24.20 9.25
C ASP A 690 -29.75 -24.79 9.65
N THR A 691 -28.93 -25.26 8.70
CA THR A 691 -27.57 -25.75 8.97
C THR A 691 -26.67 -24.61 9.47
N MET A 692 -26.66 -23.45 8.80
CA MET A 692 -25.88 -22.29 9.23
C MET A 692 -26.34 -21.75 10.59
N LEU A 693 -27.65 -21.77 10.83
CA LEU A 693 -28.22 -21.40 12.13
C LEU A 693 -27.76 -22.37 13.23
N GLU A 694 -27.79 -23.67 12.98
CA GLU A 694 -27.34 -24.69 13.92
C GLU A 694 -25.84 -24.57 14.22
N GLU A 695 -25.00 -24.28 13.22
CA GLU A 695 -23.57 -24.03 13.41
C GLU A 695 -23.31 -22.82 14.33
N ASN A 696 -24.04 -21.73 14.12
CA ASN A 696 -23.96 -20.53 14.99
C ASN A 696 -24.42 -20.83 16.42
N VAL A 697 -25.54 -21.55 16.58
CA VAL A 697 -26.06 -21.97 17.89
C VAL A 697 -25.08 -22.91 18.59
N ASP A 698 -24.51 -23.89 17.90
CA ASP A 698 -23.52 -24.82 18.46
C ASP A 698 -22.24 -24.07 18.88
N ALA A 699 -21.73 -23.17 18.05
CA ALA A 699 -20.56 -22.36 18.39
C ALA A 699 -20.80 -21.51 19.65
N PHE A 700 -21.98 -20.87 19.76
CA PHE A 700 -22.36 -20.13 20.95
C PHE A 700 -22.45 -21.03 22.18
N ASN A 701 -23.14 -22.17 22.07
CA ASN A 701 -23.32 -23.10 23.18
C ASN A 701 -21.98 -23.66 23.68
N ARG A 702 -21.05 -23.99 22.76
CA ARG A 702 -19.70 -24.44 23.11
C ARG A 702 -18.86 -23.37 23.77
N LEU A 703 -19.02 -22.10 23.38
CA LEU A 703 -18.38 -20.99 24.09
C LEU A 703 -18.91 -20.88 25.53
N VAL A 704 -20.23 -20.96 25.71
CA VAL A 704 -20.86 -20.96 27.04
C VAL A 704 -20.34 -22.11 27.91
N GLU A 705 -20.27 -23.32 27.36
CA GLU A 705 -19.70 -24.48 28.04
C GLU A 705 -18.22 -24.28 28.42
N ALA A 706 -17.41 -23.72 27.52
CA ALA A 706 -16.00 -23.47 27.77
C ALA A 706 -15.77 -22.47 28.91
N ILE A 707 -16.62 -21.44 29.02
CA ILE A 707 -16.60 -20.43 30.09
C ILE A 707 -17.07 -21.07 31.40
N GLU A 708 -18.25 -21.69 31.44
CA GLU A 708 -18.80 -22.31 32.67
C GLU A 708 -17.87 -23.39 33.25
N ALA A 709 -17.22 -24.18 32.38
CA ALA A 709 -16.27 -25.20 32.81
C ALA A 709 -15.03 -24.63 33.50
N ARG A 710 -14.72 -23.34 33.28
CA ARG A 710 -13.57 -22.63 33.86
C ARG A 710 -13.95 -21.69 35.01
N MET A 711 -15.23 -21.45 35.25
CA MET A 711 -15.69 -20.65 36.39
C MET A 711 -15.28 -21.28 37.74
N PRO A 712 -15.15 -20.49 38.83
CA PRO A 712 -14.82 -21.01 40.15
C PRO A 712 -15.89 -21.99 40.66
N SER A 713 -15.49 -23.04 41.38
CA SER A 713 -16.37 -24.16 41.77
C SER A 713 -17.61 -23.75 42.58
N ALA A 714 -17.55 -22.64 43.33
CA ALA A 714 -18.67 -22.11 44.09
C ALA A 714 -19.78 -21.51 43.20
N TYR A 715 -19.45 -21.15 41.96
CA TYR A 715 -20.33 -20.52 40.98
C TYR A 715 -20.55 -21.41 39.76
N ARG A 716 -19.99 -22.63 39.75
CA ARG A 716 -20.27 -23.59 38.69
C ARG A 716 -21.71 -24.08 38.78
N PRO A 717 -22.40 -24.21 37.62
CA PRO A 717 -23.68 -24.91 37.50
C PRO A 717 -23.70 -26.22 38.28
N ALA A 718 -24.69 -26.43 39.15
CA ALA A 718 -24.96 -27.78 39.66
C ALA A 718 -25.48 -28.64 38.49
N GLU A 719 -24.97 -29.87 38.33
CA GLU A 719 -25.38 -30.81 37.25
C GLU A 719 -26.90 -31.06 37.19
N ALA A 720 -27.64 -30.81 38.28
CA ALA A 720 -29.08 -31.03 38.40
C ALA A 720 -29.95 -29.88 37.88
N GLU A 721 -29.41 -28.68 37.69
CA GLU A 721 -30.12 -27.56 37.06
C GLU A 721 -30.04 -27.76 35.55
N GLY A 722 -31.13 -28.09 34.88
CA GLY A 722 -31.13 -28.37 33.44
C GLY A 722 -30.63 -27.21 32.56
N ILE A 723 -30.33 -27.52 31.29
CA ILE A 723 -29.98 -26.52 30.28
C ILE A 723 -31.26 -25.77 29.86
N VAL A 724 -31.21 -24.44 29.91
CA VAL A 724 -32.30 -23.56 29.45
C VAL A 724 -31.90 -22.98 28.10
N HIS A 725 -32.81 -23.02 27.12
CA HIS A 725 -32.64 -22.40 25.81
C HIS A 725 -33.49 -21.13 25.72
N GLY A 726 -33.05 -20.21 24.86
CA GLY A 726 -33.60 -18.86 24.72
C GLY A 726 -32.73 -17.86 25.46
N LEU A 727 -31.86 -17.14 24.76
CA LEU A 727 -30.98 -16.13 25.34
C LEU A 727 -31.79 -15.02 26.02
N VAL A 728 -32.91 -14.64 25.40
CA VAL A 728 -33.93 -13.74 25.94
C VAL A 728 -35.32 -14.37 25.82
N ASP A 729 -36.27 -13.89 26.61
CA ASP A 729 -37.66 -14.39 26.53
C ASP A 729 -38.35 -13.89 25.26
N GLU A 730 -39.27 -14.70 24.71
CA GLU A 730 -39.97 -14.39 23.46
C GLU A 730 -40.72 -13.05 23.50
N SER A 731 -41.22 -12.64 24.67
CA SER A 731 -41.87 -11.34 24.87
C SER A 731 -40.92 -10.16 24.61
N ALA A 732 -39.62 -10.30 24.88
CA ALA A 732 -38.64 -9.26 24.59
C ALA A 732 -38.41 -9.12 23.08
N LEU A 733 -38.40 -10.23 22.34
CA LEU A 733 -38.30 -10.24 20.87
C LEU A 733 -39.52 -9.59 20.23
N GLN A 734 -40.71 -9.89 20.76
CA GLN A 734 -41.97 -9.28 20.31
C GLN A 734 -42.02 -7.78 20.60
N SER A 735 -41.41 -7.30 21.69
CA SER A 735 -41.44 -5.88 22.06
C SER A 735 -40.73 -4.95 21.07
N ILE A 736 -39.83 -5.49 20.25
CA ILE A 736 -39.13 -4.74 19.19
C ILE A 736 -39.59 -5.16 17.79
N ASP A 737 -40.66 -5.96 17.69
CA ASP A 737 -41.16 -6.55 16.44
C ASP A 737 -40.08 -7.30 15.64
N LEU A 738 -39.21 -8.08 16.31
CA LEU A 738 -38.13 -8.78 15.63
C LEU A 738 -38.70 -9.85 14.67
N PRO A 739 -38.38 -9.81 13.35
CA PRO A 739 -38.85 -10.79 12.39
C PRO A 739 -38.36 -12.21 12.73
N PRO A 740 -39.16 -13.27 12.46
CA PRO A 740 -38.80 -14.67 12.77
C PRO A 740 -37.76 -15.26 11.79
N ARG A 741 -36.66 -14.52 11.57
CA ARG A 741 -35.54 -14.88 10.70
C ARG A 741 -34.33 -15.34 11.53
N PHE A 742 -33.10 -15.21 11.02
CA PHE A 742 -31.90 -15.74 11.68
C PHE A 742 -31.76 -15.26 13.13
N ALA A 743 -31.75 -13.95 13.37
CA ALA A 743 -31.52 -13.37 14.70
C ALA A 743 -32.56 -13.84 15.73
N TYR A 744 -33.85 -13.85 15.38
CA TYR A 744 -34.92 -14.35 16.24
C TYR A 744 -34.70 -15.83 16.56
N LYS A 745 -34.46 -16.67 15.54
CA LYS A 745 -34.29 -18.11 15.72
C LYS A 745 -33.03 -18.42 16.54
N PHE A 746 -31.94 -17.70 16.30
CA PHE A 746 -30.70 -17.80 17.08
C PHE A 746 -30.96 -17.47 18.54
N LEU A 747 -31.60 -16.33 18.84
CA LEU A 747 -31.92 -15.91 20.20
C LEU A 747 -32.85 -16.90 20.92
N CYS A 748 -33.78 -17.54 20.22
CA CYS A 748 -34.65 -18.58 20.80
C CYS A 748 -33.95 -19.92 21.05
N ARG A 749 -32.97 -20.29 20.20
CA ARG A 749 -32.30 -21.60 20.27
C ARG A 749 -30.99 -21.58 21.05
N ALA A 750 -30.31 -20.45 21.15
CA ALA A 750 -29.08 -20.30 21.92
C ALA A 750 -29.32 -20.62 23.40
N ARG A 751 -28.36 -21.31 24.02
CA ARG A 751 -28.39 -21.64 25.45
C ARG A 751 -28.32 -20.37 26.29
N ARG A 752 -29.17 -20.23 27.30
CA ARG A 752 -29.09 -19.10 28.25
C ARG A 752 -27.89 -19.31 29.20
N PRO A 753 -26.86 -18.44 29.17
CA PRO A 753 -25.70 -18.57 30.04
C PRO A 753 -26.05 -18.25 31.50
N ARG A 754 -25.32 -18.83 32.46
CA ARG A 754 -25.47 -18.53 33.91
C ARG A 754 -24.54 -17.43 34.42
N PHE A 755 -23.82 -16.79 33.50
CA PHE A 755 -22.89 -15.71 33.75
C PHE A 755 -23.31 -14.49 32.92
N GLN A 756 -22.72 -13.33 33.20
CA GLN A 756 -23.12 -12.06 32.59
C GLN A 756 -22.17 -11.63 31.46
N MET A 757 -20.88 -11.93 31.58
CA MET A 757 -19.83 -11.46 30.66
C MET A 757 -19.43 -12.57 29.68
N ILE A 758 -19.72 -12.39 28.39
CA ILE A 758 -19.39 -13.36 27.33
C ILE A 758 -17.98 -13.17 26.76
N ALA A 759 -17.46 -11.94 26.87
CA ALA A 759 -16.12 -11.54 26.47
C ALA A 759 -15.70 -10.31 27.31
N PRO A 760 -14.43 -9.87 27.29
CA PRO A 760 -13.98 -8.77 28.13
C PRO A 760 -14.80 -7.50 27.90
N GLY A 761 -15.47 -7.01 28.94
CA GLY A 761 -16.33 -5.83 28.89
C GLY A 761 -17.61 -5.96 28.05
N LEU A 762 -17.97 -7.15 27.55
CA LEU A 762 -19.19 -7.41 26.78
C LEU A 762 -20.20 -8.26 27.57
N GLU A 763 -21.36 -7.67 27.86
CA GLU A 763 -22.45 -8.28 28.61
C GLU A 763 -23.46 -8.98 27.69
N ILE A 764 -24.02 -10.09 28.18
CA ILE A 764 -25.18 -10.74 27.58
C ILE A 764 -26.43 -9.97 27.97
N LEU A 765 -27.20 -9.53 26.97
CA LEU A 765 -28.45 -8.81 27.23
C LEU A 765 -29.50 -9.71 27.90
N THR A 766 -30.22 -9.13 28.86
CA THR A 766 -31.35 -9.78 29.53
C THR A 766 -32.65 -9.45 28.80
N SER A 767 -33.72 -10.21 29.04
CA SER A 767 -35.06 -9.91 28.49
C SER A 767 -35.52 -8.47 28.79
N SER A 768 -35.11 -7.89 29.93
CA SER A 768 -35.44 -6.51 30.33
C SER A 768 -34.59 -5.43 29.64
N THR A 769 -33.38 -5.76 29.18
CA THR A 769 -32.47 -4.79 28.54
C THR A 769 -32.41 -4.94 27.03
N PHE A 770 -32.86 -6.08 26.49
CA PHE A 770 -32.84 -6.36 25.07
C PHE A 770 -33.70 -5.40 24.23
N SER A 771 -34.78 -4.85 24.79
CA SER A 771 -35.65 -3.90 24.08
C SER A 771 -34.99 -2.54 23.79
N ASP A 772 -33.88 -2.23 24.47
CA ASP A 772 -33.11 -0.99 24.29
C ASP A 772 -32.14 -1.11 23.09
N GLN A 773 -32.69 -1.40 21.91
CA GLN A 773 -31.93 -1.49 20.66
C GLN A 773 -31.66 -0.10 20.06
N PRO A 774 -30.40 0.30 19.87
CA PRO A 774 -30.03 1.70 19.59
C PRO A 774 -30.52 2.23 18.24
N PHE A 775 -30.72 1.33 17.26
CA PHE A 775 -31.10 1.71 15.90
C PHE A 775 -32.60 1.49 15.61
N ARG A 776 -33.34 0.83 16.52
CA ARG A 776 -34.72 0.39 16.25
C ARG A 776 -35.71 1.54 16.03
N SER A 777 -35.54 2.65 16.74
CA SER A 777 -36.42 3.82 16.65
C SER A 777 -36.28 4.59 15.34
N TYR A 778 -35.24 4.32 14.56
CA TYR A 778 -34.95 5.01 13.30
C TYR A 778 -35.56 4.30 12.08
N PHE A 779 -36.19 3.13 12.27
CA PHE A 779 -36.90 2.40 11.23
C PHE A 779 -38.41 2.44 11.42
N SER A 780 -39.10 2.67 10.30
CA SER A 780 -40.54 2.43 10.21
C SER A 780 -40.81 0.93 10.22
N SER A 781 -41.91 0.50 10.84
CA SER A 781 -42.39 -0.89 10.77
C SER A 781 -42.81 -1.32 9.35
N SER A 782 -42.75 -0.42 8.37
CA SER A 782 -43.08 -0.67 6.96
C SER A 782 -41.87 -0.97 6.08
N GLU A 783 -40.63 -0.83 6.59
CA GLU A 783 -39.42 -1.12 5.82
C GLU A 783 -39.17 -2.65 5.75
N PRO A 784 -38.70 -3.17 4.60
CA PRO A 784 -38.41 -4.60 4.44
C PRO A 784 -37.15 -5.05 5.19
N GLU A 785 -36.25 -4.11 5.53
CA GLU A 785 -34.99 -4.36 6.24
C GLU A 785 -35.10 -4.09 7.74
N PHE A 786 -34.52 -4.97 8.57
CA PHE A 786 -34.43 -4.78 10.01
C PHE A 786 -33.07 -4.14 10.39
N PRO A 787 -33.04 -3.15 11.32
CA PRO A 787 -31.82 -2.48 11.76
C PRO A 787 -30.77 -3.44 12.36
N PRO A 788 -29.51 -2.98 12.54
CA PRO A 788 -28.51 -3.72 13.30
C PRO A 788 -29.00 -4.08 14.71
N ILE A 789 -28.70 -5.30 15.15
CA ILE A 789 -29.14 -5.84 16.45
C ILE A 789 -27.93 -5.97 17.36
N LEU A 790 -27.95 -5.26 18.49
CA LEU A 790 -26.95 -5.41 19.54
C LEU A 790 -27.14 -6.76 20.23
N LEU A 791 -26.19 -7.68 20.03
CA LEU A 791 -26.18 -8.99 20.69
C LEU A 791 -25.50 -8.94 22.05
N PHE A 792 -24.31 -8.33 22.11
CA PHE A 792 -23.51 -8.22 23.33
C PHE A 792 -23.08 -6.77 23.55
N ARG A 793 -23.46 -6.21 24.70
CA ARG A 793 -23.36 -4.78 24.97
C ARG A 793 -22.12 -4.44 25.79
N SER A 794 -21.48 -3.33 25.46
CA SER A 794 -20.47 -2.73 26.33
C SER A 794 -21.11 -1.74 27.29
N GLY A 795 -20.54 -1.63 28.49
CA GLY A 795 -20.85 -0.53 29.41
C GLY A 795 -20.34 0.85 28.93
N SER A 796 -19.55 0.89 27.86
CA SER A 796 -19.05 2.12 27.22
C SER A 796 -19.73 2.39 25.89
N ASN A 797 -19.86 3.67 25.53
CA ASN A 797 -20.39 4.06 24.23
C ASN A 797 -19.27 4.28 23.23
N TYR A 798 -19.53 3.93 21.98
CA TYR A 798 -18.86 4.53 20.84
C TYR A 798 -19.24 6.01 20.78
N LYS A 799 -18.25 6.86 20.48
CA LYS A 799 -18.43 8.29 20.23
C LYS A 799 -17.56 8.72 19.07
N ASP A 800 -18.17 9.37 18.10
CA ASP A 800 -17.45 10.05 17.03
C ASP A 800 -17.05 11.45 17.53
N ASP A 801 -15.83 11.59 18.04
CA ASP A 801 -15.27 12.86 18.55
C ASP A 801 -14.69 13.74 17.42
N THR A 802 -14.90 13.41 16.14
CA THR A 802 -14.38 14.21 15.02
C THR A 802 -15.38 15.27 14.53
N THR A 803 -14.96 16.55 14.57
CA THR A 803 -15.54 17.64 13.75
C THR A 803 -15.59 17.25 12.28
N PRO A 804 -16.52 17.81 11.46
CA PRO A 804 -17.06 17.16 10.26
C PRO A 804 -15.99 16.52 9.38
N HIS A 805 -16.18 15.21 9.16
CA HIS A 805 -15.39 14.27 8.36
C HIS A 805 -14.54 14.92 7.28
N PHE A 806 -13.23 14.66 7.28
CA PHE A 806 -12.38 14.38 6.10
C PHE A 806 -10.90 14.18 6.49
N VAL A 807 -10.50 14.40 7.76
CA VAL A 807 -9.08 14.34 8.17
C VAL A 807 -8.58 12.93 8.54
N THR A 808 -9.45 11.92 8.65
CA THR A 808 -9.04 10.52 8.89
C THR A 808 -9.59 9.48 7.92
N GLY A 809 -10.41 9.88 6.93
CA GLY A 809 -10.86 8.96 5.89
C GLY A 809 -11.70 7.75 6.34
N GLU A 810 -12.22 7.71 7.57
CA GLU A 810 -13.19 6.70 7.98
C GLU A 810 -14.57 7.36 8.18
N PRO A 811 -15.41 7.47 7.12
CA PRO A 811 -16.84 7.46 7.36
C PRO A 811 -17.21 6.16 8.10
N MET A 812 -18.29 6.17 8.89
CA MET A 812 -18.98 4.94 9.31
C MET A 812 -18.91 3.90 8.18
N PRO A 813 -18.66 2.61 8.46
CA PRO A 813 -18.67 1.57 7.42
C PRO A 813 -19.89 1.77 6.52
N SER A 814 -19.74 1.55 5.21
CA SER A 814 -20.81 1.69 4.21
C SER A 814 -22.12 1.00 4.63
N LEU A 815 -22.02 -0.02 5.49
CA LEU A 815 -23.08 -0.82 6.11
C LEU A 815 -23.95 -0.06 7.13
N PHE A 816 -23.46 1.08 7.63
CA PHE A 816 -24.18 2.01 8.50
C PHE A 816 -24.43 3.37 7.82
N THR A 817 -24.37 3.43 6.48
CA THR A 817 -24.57 4.68 5.71
C THR A 817 -25.89 5.39 6.03
N GLY A 818 -26.94 4.64 6.35
CA GLY A 818 -28.22 5.18 6.85
C GLY A 818 -28.19 5.73 8.29
N PHE A 819 -27.13 5.47 9.05
CA PHE A 819 -26.99 5.79 10.49
C PHE A 819 -25.85 6.78 10.78
N SER A 820 -25.24 7.38 9.75
CA SER A 820 -24.17 8.38 9.87
C SER A 820 -24.53 9.58 10.76
N ARG A 821 -25.83 9.81 11.03
CA ARG A 821 -26.32 10.86 11.93
C ARG A 821 -26.26 10.48 13.41
N ILE A 822 -25.99 9.22 13.75
CA ILE A 822 -25.93 8.71 15.12
C ILE A 822 -24.46 8.63 15.53
N THR A 823 -24.02 9.64 16.28
CA THR A 823 -22.61 9.82 16.66
C THR A 823 -22.27 9.23 18.03
N CYS A 824 -23.25 8.73 18.77
CA CYS A 824 -23.06 8.14 20.11
C CYS A 824 -24.08 7.01 20.34
N PHE A 825 -23.58 5.80 20.58
CA PHE A 825 -24.40 4.60 20.86
C PHE A 825 -23.55 3.56 21.61
N PRO A 826 -24.15 2.53 22.24
CA PRO A 826 -23.40 1.51 22.97
C PRO A 826 -22.37 0.81 22.07
N ALA A 827 -21.12 0.71 22.52
CA ALA A 827 -20.16 -0.19 21.86
C ALA A 827 -20.58 -1.65 22.11
N GLY A 828 -20.09 -2.60 21.30
CA GLY A 828 -20.49 -4.00 21.42
C GLY A 828 -20.47 -4.77 20.11
N LEU A 829 -20.94 -6.02 20.16
CA LEU A 829 -21.09 -6.88 18.99
C LEU A 829 -22.51 -6.75 18.42
N TYR A 830 -22.61 -6.37 17.16
CA TYR A 830 -23.86 -6.19 16.43
C TYR A 830 -24.00 -7.24 15.33
N LEU A 831 -25.19 -7.81 15.17
CA LEU A 831 -25.60 -8.36 13.87
C LEU A 831 -25.94 -7.20 12.94
N LEU A 832 -25.58 -7.34 11.67
CA LEU A 832 -25.80 -6.32 10.65
C LEU A 832 -27.27 -6.27 10.18
N PRO A 833 -27.70 -5.19 9.49
CA PRO A 833 -29.07 -5.09 9.01
C PRO A 833 -29.42 -6.21 8.03
N THR A 834 -30.62 -6.77 8.17
CA THR A 834 -31.12 -7.79 7.24
C THR A 834 -31.43 -7.14 5.88
N GLY A 835 -30.90 -7.69 4.79
CA GLY A 835 -31.16 -7.20 3.43
C GLY A 835 -31.08 -8.31 2.38
N GLU A 836 -31.50 -8.04 1.14
CA GLU A 836 -31.63 -9.05 0.07
C GLU A 836 -30.29 -9.63 -0.43
N VAL A 837 -29.15 -8.99 -0.13
CA VAL A 837 -27.83 -9.35 -0.67
C VAL A 837 -26.78 -9.57 0.43
N ARG A 838 -27.19 -9.86 1.68
CA ARG A 838 -26.28 -10.09 2.82
C ARG A 838 -26.62 -11.34 3.59
N ALA A 839 -25.62 -12.01 4.15
CA ALA A 839 -25.88 -13.10 5.07
C ALA A 839 -26.35 -12.52 6.42
N GLU A 840 -27.37 -13.14 7.01
CA GLU A 840 -28.00 -12.61 8.24
C GLU A 840 -27.18 -12.90 9.50
N ASP A 841 -26.15 -13.74 9.39
CA ASP A 841 -25.20 -14.04 10.47
C ASP A 841 -23.95 -13.15 10.45
N GLU A 842 -23.89 -12.18 9.53
CA GLU A 842 -22.82 -11.18 9.50
C GLU A 842 -22.89 -10.28 10.74
N CYS A 843 -21.72 -10.03 11.34
CA CYS A 843 -21.59 -9.26 12.56
C CYS A 843 -20.40 -8.30 12.51
N MET A 844 -20.44 -7.30 13.40
CA MET A 844 -19.37 -6.32 13.56
C MET A 844 -19.17 -5.99 15.03
N LEU A 845 -17.90 -6.01 15.47
CA LEU A 845 -17.51 -5.58 16.80
C LEU A 845 -17.10 -4.10 16.77
N ILE A 846 -17.85 -3.28 17.49
CA ILE A 846 -17.60 -1.85 17.60
C ILE A 846 -16.93 -1.57 18.95
N LEU A 847 -15.74 -0.98 18.90
CA LEU A 847 -14.98 -0.60 20.09
C LEU A 847 -15.26 0.87 20.50
N PRO A 848 -15.29 1.17 21.80
CA PRO A 848 -15.48 2.54 22.29
C PRO A 848 -14.24 3.44 22.07
N PHE A 849 -13.15 2.88 21.55
CA PHE A 849 -11.89 3.56 21.25
C PHE A 849 -11.25 2.95 20.00
N GLY A 850 -10.43 3.74 19.30
CA GLY A 850 -9.66 3.26 18.16
C GLY A 850 -8.42 2.47 18.60
N ILE A 851 -8.07 1.45 17.81
CA ILE A 851 -6.84 0.66 17.92
C ILE A 851 -6.17 0.57 16.54
N GLY A 852 -4.85 0.39 16.47
CA GLY A 852 -4.08 0.30 15.22
C GLY A 852 -2.86 1.22 15.16
N SER A 853 -2.77 2.24 16.02
CA SER A 853 -1.66 3.19 16.07
C SER A 853 -0.30 2.58 16.43
N ASN A 854 -0.27 1.42 17.11
CA ASN A 854 0.99 0.72 17.39
C ASN A 854 1.47 -0.12 16.19
N GLY A 855 0.65 -0.25 15.15
CA GLY A 855 1.02 -0.91 13.90
C GLY A 855 1.00 -2.44 13.96
N TYR A 856 0.35 -3.05 14.96
CA TYR A 856 0.24 -4.51 15.11
C TYR A 856 -1.16 -5.04 14.80
N ALA A 857 -2.21 -4.24 14.94
CA ALA A 857 -3.57 -4.66 14.60
C ALA A 857 -3.69 -5.05 13.10
N ARG A 858 -4.36 -6.18 12.84
CA ARG A 858 -4.54 -6.74 11.49
C ARG A 858 -5.97 -7.20 11.23
N LYS A 859 -6.44 -6.99 10.00
CA LYS A 859 -7.63 -7.65 9.44
C LYS A 859 -7.30 -9.10 9.09
N SER A 860 -8.31 -9.88 8.72
CA SER A 860 -8.14 -11.32 8.42
C SER A 860 -7.29 -11.60 7.18
N ASP A 861 -7.23 -10.67 6.23
CA ASP A 861 -6.34 -10.69 5.06
C ASP A 861 -4.88 -10.28 5.39
N GLY A 862 -4.60 -9.89 6.64
CA GLY A 862 -3.30 -9.42 7.09
C GLY A 862 -3.04 -7.94 6.80
N SER A 863 -4.01 -7.18 6.30
CA SER A 863 -3.87 -5.73 6.16
C SER A 863 -3.82 -5.06 7.55
N ARG A 864 -3.13 -3.93 7.67
CA ARG A 864 -3.20 -3.09 8.88
C ARG A 864 -4.55 -2.39 8.96
N PHE A 865 -4.92 -1.94 10.17
CA PHE A 865 -6.13 -1.13 10.37
C PHE A 865 -5.96 0.26 9.73
N GLY A 866 -7.08 0.84 9.26
CA GLY A 866 -7.11 2.11 8.54
C GLY A 866 -6.81 1.99 7.03
N ARG A 867 -7.36 2.92 6.22
CA ARG A 867 -7.20 2.94 4.75
C ARG A 867 -5.84 3.45 4.23
N SER A 868 -5.02 4.09 5.08
CA SER A 868 -3.71 4.64 4.67
C SER A 868 -2.65 3.53 4.56
N ARG A 869 -1.75 3.62 3.57
CA ARG A 869 -0.54 2.78 3.45
C ARG A 869 0.38 2.81 4.70
N THR A 870 0.14 3.75 5.63
CA THR A 870 0.84 3.88 6.92
C THR A 870 0.15 3.19 8.11
N GLY A 871 -1.08 2.67 7.94
CA GLY A 871 -1.95 2.24 9.04
C GLY A 871 -2.54 3.41 9.86
N GLY A 872 -3.58 3.14 10.64
CA GLY A 872 -4.29 4.12 11.48
C GLY A 872 -5.20 3.47 12.54
N ASN A 873 -5.72 4.31 13.46
CA ASN A 873 -6.68 3.85 14.47
C ASN A 873 -8.06 3.62 13.85
N SER A 874 -8.65 2.45 14.11
CA SER A 874 -10.03 2.14 13.74
C SER A 874 -10.81 1.59 14.92
N HIS A 875 -12.11 1.90 14.96
CA HIS A 875 -13.06 1.43 15.97
C HIS A 875 -13.82 0.17 15.52
N VAL A 876 -13.75 -0.16 14.24
CA VAL A 876 -14.67 -1.12 13.58
C VAL A 876 -13.93 -2.22 12.81
N ASP A 877 -12.62 -2.08 12.58
CA ASP A 877 -11.84 -3.03 11.77
C ASP A 877 -11.47 -4.34 12.49
N LEU A 878 -11.71 -4.44 13.81
CA LEU A 878 -11.43 -5.66 14.56
C LEU A 878 -12.31 -6.82 14.09
N TYR A 879 -11.67 -7.95 13.77
CA TYR A 879 -12.26 -9.14 13.14
C TYR A 879 -12.75 -8.99 11.70
N ARG A 880 -12.61 -7.81 11.08
CA ARG A 880 -13.05 -7.65 9.69
C ARG A 880 -12.20 -8.50 8.74
N PRO A 881 -12.81 -9.03 7.66
CA PRO A 881 -12.11 -9.90 6.74
C PRO A 881 -11.04 -9.19 5.89
N GLY A 882 -11.20 -7.88 5.63
CA GLY A 882 -10.34 -7.15 4.70
C GLY A 882 -10.73 -7.42 3.24
N TYR A 883 -9.77 -7.38 2.31
CA TYR A 883 -10.00 -7.72 0.91
C TYR A 883 -10.43 -9.18 0.76
N GLN A 884 -11.43 -9.42 -0.08
CA GLN A 884 -12.00 -10.74 -0.30
C GLN A 884 -11.77 -11.20 -1.74
N PRO A 885 -10.91 -12.22 -1.99
CA PRO A 885 -10.42 -12.50 -3.33
C PRO A 885 -11.41 -13.25 -4.24
N PHE A 886 -12.50 -13.80 -3.69
CA PHE A 886 -13.40 -14.71 -4.43
C PHE A 886 -14.90 -14.39 -4.28
N GLU A 887 -15.27 -13.33 -3.55
CA GLU A 887 -16.66 -12.91 -3.36
C GLU A 887 -16.77 -11.40 -3.19
N GLU A 888 -17.95 -10.85 -3.45
CA GLU A 888 -18.24 -9.42 -3.31
C GLU A 888 -18.68 -9.12 -1.87
N GLN A 889 -17.98 -8.18 -1.22
CA GLN A 889 -18.28 -7.51 0.06
C GLN A 889 -19.15 -8.30 1.07
N HIS A 890 -18.51 -9.13 1.89
CA HIS A 890 -19.13 -9.81 3.04
C HIS A 890 -18.39 -9.44 4.34
N GLU A 891 -19.11 -9.24 5.46
CA GLU A 891 -18.47 -8.99 6.76
C GLU A 891 -18.12 -10.27 7.52
N GLN A 892 -17.71 -10.18 8.78
CA GLN A 892 -17.33 -11.37 9.53
C GLN A 892 -18.56 -12.16 10.01
N SER A 893 -18.60 -13.47 9.79
CA SER A 893 -19.68 -14.33 10.32
C SER A 893 -19.57 -14.46 11.84
N LEU A 894 -20.72 -14.42 12.51
CA LEU A 894 -20.86 -14.61 13.95
C LEU A 894 -20.22 -15.93 14.42
N VAL A 895 -20.37 -17.02 13.66
CA VAL A 895 -19.85 -18.34 14.05
C VAL A 895 -18.33 -18.31 14.26
N ASP A 896 -17.62 -17.58 13.41
CA ASP A 896 -16.17 -17.51 13.44
C ASP A 896 -15.68 -16.62 14.59
N VAL A 897 -16.39 -15.53 14.88
CA VAL A 897 -16.13 -14.70 16.07
C VAL A 897 -16.31 -15.52 17.33
N LEU A 898 -17.39 -16.30 17.44
CA LEU A 898 -17.67 -17.15 18.59
C LEU A 898 -16.64 -18.28 18.75
N LYS A 899 -16.24 -18.93 17.64
CA LYS A 899 -15.15 -19.92 17.64
C LYS A 899 -13.84 -19.31 18.10
N ASN A 900 -13.51 -18.09 17.66
CA ASN A 900 -12.30 -17.40 18.11
C ASN A 900 -12.35 -17.11 19.60
N TRP A 901 -13.47 -16.58 20.11
CA TRP A 901 -13.66 -16.29 21.54
C TRP A 901 -13.55 -17.55 22.39
N LYS A 902 -14.09 -18.68 21.91
CA LYS A 902 -13.90 -19.98 22.57
C LYS A 902 -12.42 -20.35 22.63
N GLY A 903 -11.69 -20.13 21.55
CA GLY A 903 -10.23 -20.31 21.50
C GLY A 903 -9.50 -19.46 22.54
N MET A 904 -9.87 -18.18 22.70
CA MET A 904 -9.30 -17.28 23.72
C MET A 904 -9.50 -17.83 25.14
N VAL A 905 -10.70 -18.32 25.43
CA VAL A 905 -11.05 -18.93 26.72
C VAL A 905 -10.28 -20.26 26.92
N GLU A 906 -10.19 -21.08 25.89
CA GLU A 906 -9.58 -22.41 26.00
C GLU A 906 -8.06 -22.36 26.18
N ARG A 907 -7.39 -21.42 25.50
CA ARG A 907 -5.95 -21.18 25.64
C ARG A 907 -5.59 -20.44 26.93
N GLY A 908 -6.58 -19.83 27.59
CA GLY A 908 -6.37 -19.03 28.81
C GLY A 908 -5.92 -17.59 28.53
N ASP A 909 -6.07 -17.13 27.29
CA ASP A 909 -5.82 -15.74 26.89
C ASP A 909 -6.79 -14.81 27.64
N TRP A 910 -8.02 -15.29 27.89
CA TRP A 910 -9.01 -14.62 28.72
C TRP A 910 -9.18 -15.30 30.08
N GLN A 911 -9.09 -14.50 31.13
CA GLN A 911 -9.34 -14.94 32.50
C GLN A 911 -10.84 -15.09 32.74
N ILE A 912 -11.23 -16.06 33.58
CA ILE A 912 -12.63 -16.35 33.90
C ILE A 912 -12.84 -16.15 35.41
N ASP A 913 -13.86 -15.39 35.79
CA ASP A 913 -14.27 -15.11 37.18
C ASP A 913 -15.70 -15.58 37.47
N GLU A 914 -16.29 -15.16 38.61
CA GLU A 914 -17.66 -15.51 38.98
C GLU A 914 -18.76 -14.94 38.04
N ASN A 915 -18.43 -13.94 37.22
CA ASN A 915 -19.37 -13.28 36.30
C ASN A 915 -19.16 -13.70 34.84
N GLY A 916 -18.21 -14.60 34.55
CA GLY A 916 -17.90 -15.08 33.20
C GLY A 916 -16.49 -14.65 32.77
N VAL A 917 -16.36 -14.13 31.56
CA VAL A 917 -15.07 -13.61 31.08
C VAL A 917 -14.72 -12.31 31.82
N ALA A 918 -13.59 -12.32 32.51
CA ALA A 918 -13.10 -11.20 33.31
C ALA A 918 -12.46 -10.10 32.44
N GLY A 919 -12.37 -8.90 33.00
CA GLY A 919 -11.75 -7.74 32.36
C GLY A 919 -12.75 -6.80 31.68
N GLY A 920 -12.30 -5.58 31.41
CA GLY A 920 -13.09 -4.53 30.75
C GLY A 920 -12.75 -4.40 29.26
N MET A 921 -13.34 -3.38 28.62
CA MET A 921 -13.09 -3.14 27.19
C MET A 921 -11.61 -2.90 26.86
N ASP A 922 -10.79 -2.41 27.80
CA ASP A 922 -9.37 -2.16 27.54
C ASP A 922 -8.56 -3.42 27.18
N VAL A 923 -9.06 -4.61 27.49
CA VAL A 923 -8.43 -5.88 27.04
C VAL A 923 -8.39 -5.96 25.51
N TRP A 924 -9.32 -5.33 24.80
CA TRP A 924 -9.32 -5.29 23.33
C TRP A 924 -8.14 -4.50 22.74
N ARG A 925 -7.41 -3.70 23.53
CA ARG A 925 -6.17 -3.03 23.09
C ARG A 925 -5.03 -4.01 22.81
N GLU A 926 -5.09 -5.21 23.39
CA GLU A 926 -4.10 -6.27 23.15
C GLU A 926 -4.06 -6.70 21.67
N ALA A 927 -5.15 -6.47 20.91
CA ALA A 927 -5.19 -6.69 19.47
C ALA A 927 -4.20 -5.81 18.69
N ASP A 928 -3.69 -4.72 19.28
CA ASP A 928 -2.66 -3.84 18.71
C ASP A 928 -1.35 -3.89 19.53
N SER A 929 -1.00 -5.09 20.02
CA SER A 929 0.25 -5.35 20.72
C SER A 929 1.07 -6.41 19.99
N GLU A 930 2.40 -6.27 19.99
CA GLU A 930 3.33 -7.20 19.35
C GLU A 930 3.13 -8.66 19.77
N GLU A 931 2.85 -8.87 21.04
CA GLU A 931 2.82 -10.20 21.65
C GLU A 931 1.49 -10.93 21.42
N LYS A 932 0.37 -10.20 21.25
CA LYS A 932 -0.97 -10.80 21.32
C LYS A 932 -1.84 -10.56 20.09
N TRP A 933 -1.46 -9.68 19.16
CA TRP A 933 -2.31 -9.30 18.03
C TRP A 933 -2.82 -10.52 17.22
N GLU A 934 -1.99 -11.55 17.06
CA GLU A 934 -2.35 -12.77 16.31
C GLU A 934 -3.58 -13.49 16.87
N ALA A 935 -3.80 -13.47 18.18
CA ALA A 935 -4.95 -14.11 18.83
C ALA A 935 -6.28 -13.39 18.52
N TYR A 936 -6.21 -12.15 18.05
CA TYR A 936 -7.35 -11.32 17.68
C TYR A 936 -7.60 -11.27 16.17
N VAL A 937 -6.84 -12.03 15.39
CA VAL A 937 -7.08 -12.20 13.95
C VAL A 937 -7.84 -13.49 13.73
N ILE A 938 -8.95 -13.43 13.00
CA ILE A 938 -9.68 -14.62 12.59
C ILE A 938 -9.12 -15.05 11.23
N PRO A 939 -8.35 -16.15 11.16
CA PRO A 939 -7.83 -16.60 9.88
C PRO A 939 -9.00 -17.03 8.99
N ARG A 940 -9.03 -16.54 7.75
CA ARG A 940 -10.04 -16.97 6.81
C ARG A 940 -9.77 -18.40 6.39
N ALA A 941 -10.61 -19.33 6.84
CA ALA A 941 -10.62 -20.68 6.30
C ALA A 941 -11.22 -20.60 4.89
N VAL A 942 -10.39 -20.81 3.86
CA VAL A 942 -10.92 -21.29 2.58
C VAL A 942 -11.31 -22.74 2.82
N GLU A 943 -12.52 -22.95 3.35
CA GLU A 943 -13.04 -24.29 3.62
C GLU A 943 -13.02 -25.12 2.34
N GLY A 944 -12.27 -26.22 2.37
CA GLY A 944 -12.06 -27.11 1.23
C GLY A 944 -10.59 -27.38 0.92
N VAL A 945 -9.68 -26.48 1.30
CA VAL A 945 -8.23 -26.68 1.12
C VAL A 945 -7.70 -27.44 2.34
N GLU A 946 -7.68 -28.78 2.28
CA GLU A 946 -6.78 -29.56 3.14
C GLU A 946 -5.33 -29.06 2.88
N ARG A 947 -4.75 -28.37 3.87
CA ARG A 947 -3.34 -27.96 3.88
C ARG A 947 -2.44 -29.06 4.44
#